data_AF-A0A5F5XU44-F1
#
_entry.id   AF-A0A5F5XU44-F1
#
_cell.length_a   1.000
_cell.length_b   1.000
_cell.length_c   1.000
_cell.angle_alpha   90.00
_cell.angle_beta   90.00
_cell.angle_gamma   90.00
#
_symmetry.space_group_name_H-M   'P 1'
#
loop_
_entity.id
_entity.type
_entity.pdbx_description
1 polymer ?
#
loop_
_entity_poly.entity_id
_entity_poly.type
_entity_poly.pdbx_seq_one_letter_code
_entity_poly.pdbx_strand_id
1 'polypeptide(L)'
;MALSSWSPELGFGGKVLLQAAAVSTGPSLELCTFPSSLGSSVATAALEQLFVVEQSLHSDYFKCNEEARSFLKDIAIAVKKLEEMRKATIDLLEIESMELSRLYFLLETLPNSIGRELEECVRDARRLNLFEINQLQMDVTRMNNEIEFLKKKILDLKTINEILGEQQEELVRRHEKLVLSLNHTMEEKAAVTVYINETYTKINSEKKELEFQNQRLKEIQEQMEKEKAKYLARKQKLNQEIEEYKKLCELKRKDTYQKKKELDTLKLKVSKMRETVSTRTVVLSDHNLEIAQLQESIRHWEQEIEEMKKSCKILEDKMHFFMNNKEKLEDSSSVEKDEILQKIKQMAEKLHKSHLESKDLREKLHTLTKQYKIVLSEEEKVFIQKQNTYNENQKQMAFISRKENFLSQRKVDIKNMEEGLVTLQELHQATKEVYQRQIKILNDNRERESQRRVITQWKIACSRKKHACLKKKLESEVQEILEEVQTAESRCIKLLQETNFRQKEITEFLAETEKLTLELKQVEEEFIVKEKKLVQELSKYELRFARETQSNRVKEDELVERLPQLQVAEEEYMSKAGTLEELLHFITGKYLDLWAEFQTTVKVSFFCVVSINIIFLKMFTYLISVCVCVCVLCRKSGLKGSDNDHHLKMLLNKIHE
;
A
#
# COMPACT_ATOMS: atom_id res chain seq x y z
N MET A 1 18.60 10.31 8.67
CA MET A 1 19.84 11.02 9.05
C MET A 1 19.82 12.39 8.40
N ALA A 2 20.34 13.43 9.08
CA ALA A 2 20.50 14.80 8.59
C ALA A 2 19.24 15.48 7.98
N LEU A 3 18.38 16.02 8.85
CA LEU A 3 17.56 17.19 8.54
C LEU A 3 17.78 18.20 9.68
N SER A 4 18.43 19.32 9.39
CA SER A 4 18.68 20.39 10.36
C SER A 4 17.53 21.39 10.34
N SER A 5 16.81 21.48 11.45
CA SER A 5 15.80 22.49 11.72
C SER A 5 16.43 23.88 11.84
N TRP A 6 15.88 24.87 11.15
CA TRP A 6 16.09 26.28 11.49
C TRP A 6 15.08 26.70 12.56
N SER A 7 15.59 27.17 13.70
CA SER A 7 14.81 27.81 14.77
C SER A 7 15.09 29.32 14.74
N PRO A 8 14.07 30.19 14.88
CA PRO A 8 14.25 31.64 14.84
C PRO A 8 14.31 32.27 16.24
N GLU A 9 15.47 32.28 16.89
CA GLU A 9 15.69 33.07 18.11
C GLU A 9 17.09 33.67 18.16
N LEU A 10 17.16 35.01 18.18
CA LEU A 10 18.01 35.84 19.07
C LEU A 10 18.01 37.30 18.59
N GLY A 11 16.95 38.03 18.97
CA GLY A 11 17.09 39.46 19.12
C GLY A 11 17.81 39.75 20.42
N PHE A 12 19.05 40.25 20.36
CA PHE A 12 19.68 40.95 21.48
C PHE A 12 20.56 42.10 20.96
N GLY A 13 20.48 43.25 21.63
CA GLY A 13 20.96 44.52 21.09
C GLY A 13 22.48 44.64 21.01
N GLY A 14 22.99 44.90 19.81
CA GLY A 14 24.31 45.50 19.59
C GLY A 14 24.18 47.01 19.54
N LYS A 15 24.50 47.69 20.65
CA LYS A 15 24.44 49.16 20.81
C LYS A 15 25.56 49.82 19.98
N VAL A 16 25.39 49.88 18.65
CA VAL A 16 26.32 50.61 17.77
C VAL A 16 26.15 52.09 18.06
N LEU A 17 27.15 52.67 18.74
CA LEU A 17 27.29 54.11 18.83
C LEU A 17 27.35 54.66 17.40
N LEU A 18 26.38 55.48 17.02
CA LEU A 18 26.66 56.59 16.13
C LEU A 18 27.66 57.48 16.86
N GLN A 19 28.95 57.17 16.69
CA GLN A 19 30.02 58.09 17.04
C GLN A 19 29.94 59.23 16.03
N ALA A 20 29.03 60.17 16.30
CA ALA A 20 29.10 61.50 15.74
C ALA A 20 30.52 61.99 16.01
N ALA A 21 31.30 62.17 14.95
CA ALA A 21 32.59 62.83 15.02
C ALA A 21 32.31 64.31 15.28
N ALA A 22 31.99 64.62 16.55
CA ALA A 22 32.01 65.96 17.08
C ALA A 22 33.47 66.43 17.03
N VAL A 23 33.84 67.00 15.88
CA VAL A 23 35.09 67.74 15.74
C VAL A 23 34.98 68.90 16.71
N SER A 24 35.71 68.77 17.82
CA SER A 24 35.78 69.78 18.87
C SER A 24 36.20 71.12 18.26
N THR A 25 35.24 72.03 18.10
CA THR A 25 35.49 73.45 17.87
C THR A 25 36.12 74.03 19.15
N GLY A 26 37.44 73.90 19.25
CA GLY A 26 38.21 74.47 20.35
C GLY A 26 38.03 75.99 20.39
N PRO A 27 37.72 76.58 21.56
CA PRO A 27 37.46 78.02 21.69
C PRO A 27 38.79 78.79 21.76
N SER A 28 39.51 78.88 20.64
CA SER A 28 40.75 79.66 20.56
C SER A 28 41.14 80.01 19.12
N LEU A 29 40.31 80.83 18.49
CA LEU A 29 40.78 81.87 17.59
C LEU A 29 39.93 83.10 17.90
N GLU A 30 40.42 83.90 18.85
CA GLU A 30 40.04 85.30 18.89
C GLU A 30 40.31 85.86 17.49
N LEU A 31 39.26 86.34 16.83
CA LEU A 31 39.42 87.13 15.62
C LEU A 31 40.18 88.38 16.03
N CYS A 32 41.50 88.34 15.90
CA CYS A 32 42.33 89.54 15.93
C CYS A 32 41.86 90.44 14.79
N THR A 33 40.93 91.35 15.11
CA THR A 33 40.53 92.45 14.25
C THR A 33 41.69 93.44 14.17
N PHE A 34 42.78 93.01 13.52
CA PHE A 34 43.82 93.90 13.06
C PHE A 34 43.17 94.87 12.06
N PRO A 35 43.22 96.20 12.31
CA PRO A 35 42.68 97.14 11.36
C PRO A 35 43.48 97.06 10.07
N SER A 36 42.80 96.73 8.97
CA SER A 36 43.40 96.50 7.63
C SER A 36 44.08 97.75 7.03
N SER A 37 44.00 98.90 7.71
CA SER A 37 44.51 100.20 7.29
C SER A 37 45.81 100.67 8.00
N LEU A 38 46.25 100.03 9.09
CA LEU A 38 47.31 100.57 9.96
C LEU A 38 48.72 100.55 9.35
N GLY A 39 48.97 99.72 8.33
CA GLY A 39 50.25 99.70 7.60
C GLY A 39 50.30 100.68 6.41
N SER A 40 49.21 100.77 5.65
CA SER A 40 49.20 101.53 4.38
C SER A 40 49.34 103.03 4.60
N SER A 41 48.65 103.58 5.61
CA SER A 41 48.73 105.00 5.98
C SER A 41 50.11 105.40 6.52
N VAL A 42 50.80 104.48 7.22
CA VAL A 42 52.15 104.71 7.73
C VAL A 42 53.18 104.64 6.61
N ALA A 43 53.01 103.71 5.66
CA ALA A 43 53.88 103.60 4.48
C ALA A 43 53.73 104.82 3.54
N THR A 44 52.51 105.31 3.29
CA THR A 44 52.31 106.54 2.51
C THR A 44 52.85 107.76 3.24
N ALA A 45 52.59 107.93 4.55
CA ALA A 45 53.15 109.03 5.34
C ALA A 45 54.69 109.01 5.36
N ALA A 46 55.32 107.83 5.43
CA ALA A 46 56.78 107.70 5.36
C ALA A 46 57.33 108.09 3.97
N LEU A 47 56.66 107.71 2.89
CA LEU A 47 57.01 108.12 1.52
C LEU A 47 56.83 109.64 1.32
N GLU A 48 55.77 110.23 1.84
CA GLU A 48 55.54 111.68 1.81
C GLU A 48 56.62 112.44 2.60
N GLN A 49 57.00 111.96 3.80
CA GLN A 49 58.10 112.53 4.58
C GLN A 49 59.44 112.47 3.83
N LEU A 50 59.77 111.33 3.20
CA LEU A 50 60.98 111.18 2.37
C LEU A 50 60.96 112.13 1.15
N PHE A 51 59.79 112.35 0.55
CA PHE A 51 59.62 113.27 -0.57
C PHE A 51 59.76 114.74 -0.16
N VAL A 52 59.26 115.12 1.03
CA VAL A 52 59.49 116.45 1.62
C VAL A 52 60.98 116.69 1.89
N VAL A 53 61.72 115.67 2.36
CA VAL A 53 63.18 115.75 2.50
C VAL A 53 63.85 115.93 1.13
N GLU A 54 63.48 115.17 0.10
CA GLU A 54 64.03 115.35 -1.27
C GLU A 54 63.74 116.75 -1.83
N GLN A 55 62.56 117.33 -1.57
CA GLN A 55 62.23 118.69 -1.98
C GLN A 55 63.05 119.75 -1.24
N SER A 56 63.27 119.60 0.07
CA SER A 56 64.09 120.55 0.84
C SER A 56 65.54 120.63 0.34
N LEU A 57 66.06 119.50 -0.16
CA LEU A 57 67.39 119.34 -0.75
C LEU A 57 67.51 119.92 -2.17
N HIS A 58 66.43 120.37 -2.82
CA HIS A 58 66.46 121.07 -4.11
C HIS A 58 66.60 122.59 -3.99
N SER A 59 66.58 123.17 -2.78
CA SER A 59 66.76 124.62 -2.62
C SER A 59 68.22 125.04 -2.86
N ASP A 60 68.44 126.03 -3.74
CA ASP A 60 69.73 126.38 -4.37
C ASP A 60 70.85 126.93 -3.44
N TYR A 61 70.81 126.67 -2.13
CA TYR A 61 71.75 127.23 -1.15
C TYR A 61 72.64 126.23 -0.39
N PHE A 62 72.51 124.92 -0.60
CA PHE A 62 73.35 123.91 0.07
C PHE A 62 73.95 122.88 -0.90
N LYS A 63 75.28 122.73 -0.88
CA LYS A 63 75.98 121.59 -1.49
C LYS A 63 75.81 120.35 -0.60
N CYS A 64 74.75 119.58 -0.81
CA CYS A 64 74.57 118.28 -0.16
C CYS A 64 75.26 117.15 -0.93
N ASN A 65 75.66 116.10 -0.20
CA ASN A 65 76.40 114.96 -0.72
C ASN A 65 75.48 114.04 -1.53
N GLU A 66 75.91 113.59 -2.71
CA GLU A 66 75.10 112.77 -3.63
C GLU A 66 74.62 111.45 -3.02
N GLU A 67 75.44 110.85 -2.13
CA GLU A 67 75.12 109.62 -1.38
C GLU A 67 73.83 109.74 -0.53
N ALA A 68 73.59 110.89 0.09
CA ALA A 68 72.40 111.09 0.92
C ALA A 68 71.10 111.01 0.07
N ARG A 69 71.18 111.44 -1.18
CA ARG A 69 70.05 111.40 -2.12
C ARG A 69 69.81 110.00 -2.68
N SER A 70 70.86 109.21 -2.92
CA SER A 70 70.69 107.78 -3.26
C SER A 70 70.07 107.00 -2.10
N PHE A 71 70.55 107.20 -0.86
CA PHE A 71 69.98 106.49 0.30
C PHE A 71 68.50 106.78 0.51
N LEU A 72 68.05 108.04 0.42
CA LEU A 72 66.62 108.38 0.54
C LEU A 72 65.77 107.72 -0.55
N LYS A 73 66.29 107.66 -1.79
CA LYS A 73 65.63 107.01 -2.92
C LYS A 73 65.55 105.50 -2.76
N ASP A 74 66.62 104.86 -2.27
CA ASP A 74 66.66 103.43 -2.00
C ASP A 74 65.72 103.04 -0.84
N ILE A 75 65.62 103.87 0.20
CA ILE A 75 64.62 103.70 1.28
C ILE A 75 63.20 103.81 0.72
N ALA A 76 62.91 104.80 -0.14
CA ALA A 76 61.58 104.95 -0.74
C ALA A 76 61.21 103.74 -1.64
N ILE A 77 62.16 103.22 -2.42
CA ILE A 77 61.99 102.00 -3.22
C ILE A 77 61.74 100.78 -2.32
N ALA A 78 62.49 100.65 -1.22
CA ALA A 78 62.32 99.56 -0.26
C ALA A 78 60.93 99.60 0.43
N VAL A 79 60.48 100.77 0.89
CA VAL A 79 59.15 100.96 1.49
C VAL A 79 58.04 100.63 0.50
N LYS A 80 58.14 101.12 -0.74
CA LYS A 80 57.16 100.80 -1.80
C LYS A 80 57.10 99.30 -2.08
N LYS A 81 58.25 98.65 -2.23
CA LYS A 81 58.34 97.19 -2.46
C LYS A 81 57.78 96.39 -1.29
N LEU A 82 57.93 96.87 -0.05
CA LEU A 82 57.40 96.23 1.15
C LEU A 82 55.87 96.32 1.22
N GLU A 83 55.28 97.46 0.84
CA GLU A 83 53.81 97.60 0.74
C GLU A 83 53.22 96.79 -0.44
N GLU A 84 53.92 96.71 -1.58
CA GLU A 84 53.53 95.84 -2.70
C GLU A 84 53.53 94.35 -2.29
N MET A 85 54.56 93.89 -1.56
CA MET A 85 54.58 92.54 -0.98
C MET A 85 53.44 92.34 0.03
N ARG A 86 53.19 93.31 0.93
CA ARG A 86 52.09 93.23 1.91
C ARG A 86 50.74 93.06 1.21
N LYS A 87 50.48 93.83 0.16
CA LYS A 87 49.23 93.73 -0.62
C LYS A 87 49.10 92.36 -1.29
N ALA A 88 50.14 91.90 -1.99
CA ALA A 88 50.11 90.59 -2.63
C ALA A 88 49.89 89.44 -1.63
N THR A 89 50.43 89.54 -0.41
CA THR A 89 50.16 88.57 0.67
C THR A 89 48.71 88.61 1.15
N ILE A 90 48.10 89.79 1.25
CA ILE A 90 46.68 89.92 1.63
C ILE A 90 45.77 89.33 0.54
N ASP A 91 46.02 89.66 -0.74
CA ASP A 91 45.24 89.14 -1.86
C ASP A 91 45.32 87.59 -1.93
N LEU A 92 46.49 87.00 -1.65
CA LEU A 92 46.69 85.55 -1.50
C LEU A 92 45.89 84.95 -0.33
N LEU A 93 45.96 85.56 0.85
CA LEU A 93 45.24 85.09 2.04
C LEU A 93 43.71 85.19 1.87
N GLU A 94 43.21 86.16 1.11
CA GLU A 94 41.78 86.28 0.78
C GLU A 94 41.32 85.17 -0.17
N ILE A 95 42.12 84.84 -1.20
CA ILE A 95 41.87 83.69 -2.08
C ILE A 95 41.88 82.38 -1.29
N GLU A 96 42.90 82.14 -0.46
CA GLU A 96 42.99 80.95 0.40
C GLU A 96 41.79 80.85 1.35
N SER A 97 41.33 81.97 1.91
CA SER A 97 40.13 82.03 2.77
C SER A 97 38.84 81.69 2.01
N MET A 98 38.69 82.16 0.77
CA MET A 98 37.55 81.81 -0.08
C MET A 98 37.56 80.34 -0.51
N GLU A 99 38.73 79.80 -0.89
CA GLU A 99 38.88 78.39 -1.24
C GLU A 99 38.64 77.47 -0.03
N LEU A 100 39.15 77.84 1.14
CA LEU A 100 38.90 77.15 2.41
C LEU A 100 37.41 77.15 2.77
N SER A 101 36.73 78.30 2.61
CA SER A 101 35.28 78.42 2.83
C SER A 101 34.47 77.53 1.89
N ARG A 102 34.87 77.46 0.61
CA ARG A 102 34.28 76.56 -0.39
C ARG A 102 34.54 75.08 -0.05
N LEU A 103 35.74 74.76 0.46
CA LEU A 103 36.10 73.42 0.91
C LEU A 103 35.24 72.99 2.11
N TYR A 104 35.04 73.87 3.10
CA TYR A 104 34.13 73.61 4.22
C TYR A 104 32.69 73.36 3.78
N PHE A 105 32.14 74.20 2.88
CA PHE A 105 30.81 73.97 2.32
C PHE A 105 30.68 72.63 1.60
N LEU A 106 31.70 72.22 0.82
CA LEU A 106 31.74 70.90 0.18
C LEU A 106 31.84 69.77 1.20
N LEU A 107 32.68 69.89 2.24
CA LEU A 107 32.80 68.90 3.32
C LEU A 107 31.51 68.75 4.13
N GLU A 108 30.73 69.81 4.30
CA GLU A 108 29.45 69.79 5.02
C GLU A 108 28.28 69.25 4.17
N THR A 109 28.24 69.56 2.87
CA THR A 109 27.11 69.21 2.00
C THR A 109 27.26 67.89 1.25
N LEU A 110 28.48 67.53 0.82
CA LEU A 110 28.73 66.34 0.00
C LEU A 110 28.38 65.00 0.70
N PRO A 111 28.62 64.81 2.02
CA PRO A 111 28.18 63.59 2.70
C PRO A 111 26.66 63.40 2.67
N ASN A 112 25.91 64.50 2.72
CA ASN A 112 24.44 64.48 2.73
C ASN A 112 23.85 64.21 1.33
N SER A 113 24.49 64.69 0.25
CA SER A 113 24.06 64.36 -1.12
C SER A 113 24.37 62.90 -1.46
N ILE A 114 25.60 62.44 -1.18
CA ILE A 114 26.00 61.04 -1.41
C ILE A 114 25.16 60.09 -0.56
N GLY A 115 24.88 60.44 0.71
CA GLY A 115 24.00 59.66 1.57
C GLY A 115 22.61 59.48 0.98
N ARG A 116 22.01 60.56 0.45
CA ARG A 116 20.69 60.51 -0.20
C ARG A 116 20.68 59.63 -1.45
N GLU A 117 21.64 59.81 -2.36
CA GLU A 117 21.76 59.03 -3.59
C GLU A 117 21.99 57.54 -3.30
N LEU A 118 22.80 57.23 -2.28
CA LEU A 118 23.03 55.85 -1.83
C LEU A 118 21.77 55.24 -1.20
N GLU A 119 21.04 55.99 -0.37
CA GLU A 119 19.76 55.55 0.20
C GLU A 119 18.70 55.28 -0.88
N GLU A 120 18.66 56.09 -1.94
CA GLU A 120 17.75 55.91 -3.08
C GLU A 120 18.13 54.65 -3.89
N CYS A 121 19.40 54.50 -4.25
CA CYS A 121 19.93 53.28 -4.88
C CYS A 121 19.62 52.00 -4.06
N VAL A 122 19.83 52.05 -2.74
CA VAL A 122 19.55 50.93 -1.83
C VAL A 122 18.06 50.63 -1.73
N ARG A 123 17.20 51.66 -1.78
CA ARG A 123 15.74 51.53 -1.73
C ARG A 123 15.21 50.87 -3.00
N ASP A 124 15.68 51.28 -4.17
CA ASP A 124 15.29 50.69 -5.46
C ASP A 124 15.82 49.27 -5.64
N ALA A 125 17.07 49.00 -5.23
CA ALA A 125 17.59 47.63 -5.21
C ALA A 125 16.77 46.71 -4.27
N ARG A 126 16.37 47.20 -3.08
CA ARG A 126 15.47 46.45 -2.18
C ARG A 126 14.09 46.22 -2.80
N ARG A 127 13.55 47.21 -3.52
CA ARG A 127 12.24 47.11 -4.19
C ARG A 127 12.26 46.11 -5.34
N LEU A 128 13.32 46.13 -6.16
CA LEU A 128 13.53 45.17 -7.25
C LEU A 128 13.69 43.75 -6.69
N ASN A 129 14.57 43.55 -5.72
CA ASN A 129 14.76 42.24 -5.06
C ASN A 129 13.44 41.70 -4.48
N LEU A 130 12.61 42.55 -3.88
CA LEU A 130 11.32 42.13 -3.33
C LEU A 130 10.32 41.73 -4.42
N PHE A 131 10.32 42.42 -5.57
CA PHE A 131 9.54 42.02 -6.74
C PHE A 131 10.01 40.67 -7.33
N GLU A 132 11.33 40.49 -7.50
CA GLU A 132 11.92 39.24 -7.98
C GLU A 132 11.66 38.06 -7.03
N ILE A 133 11.77 38.26 -5.72
CA ILE A 133 11.43 37.26 -4.70
C ILE A 133 9.96 36.86 -4.80
N ASN A 134 9.04 37.83 -4.93
CA ASN A 134 7.62 37.54 -5.08
C ASN A 134 7.32 36.78 -6.38
N GLN A 135 7.95 37.16 -7.50
CA GLN A 135 7.84 36.46 -8.77
C GLN A 135 8.33 35.01 -8.66
N LEU A 136 9.50 34.79 -8.06
CA LEU A 136 10.05 33.45 -7.79
C LEU A 136 9.13 32.63 -6.86
N GLN A 137 8.53 33.24 -5.83
CA GLN A 137 7.55 32.55 -4.97
C GLN A 137 6.29 32.15 -5.75
N MET A 138 5.79 33.00 -6.65
CA MET A 138 4.67 32.66 -7.52
C MET A 138 5.00 31.52 -8.50
N ASP A 139 6.19 31.55 -9.11
CA ASP A 139 6.64 30.48 -10.01
C ASP A 139 6.86 29.15 -9.25
N VAL A 140 7.43 29.19 -8.03
CA VAL A 140 7.58 28.02 -7.15
C VAL A 140 6.24 27.45 -6.70
N THR A 141 5.26 28.29 -6.34
CA THR A 141 3.92 27.80 -5.98
C THR A 141 3.19 27.20 -7.18
N ARG A 142 3.31 27.78 -8.37
CA ARG A 142 2.79 27.17 -9.62
C ARG A 142 3.41 25.80 -9.88
N MET A 143 4.74 25.70 -9.83
CA MET A 143 5.45 24.41 -10.02
C MET A 143 5.06 23.38 -8.96
N ASN A 144 4.92 23.77 -7.69
CA ASN A 144 4.50 22.84 -6.63
C ASN A 144 3.09 22.29 -6.88
N ASN A 145 2.14 23.14 -7.28
CA ASN A 145 0.78 22.72 -7.62
C ASN A 145 0.76 21.74 -8.81
N GLU A 146 1.59 21.98 -9.83
CA GLU A 146 1.76 21.08 -10.97
C GLU A 146 2.41 19.74 -10.57
N ILE A 147 3.42 19.77 -9.69
CA ILE A 147 4.04 18.57 -9.12
C ILE A 147 3.03 17.75 -8.31
N GLU A 148 2.15 18.37 -7.52
CA GLU A 148 1.09 17.65 -6.81
C GLU A 148 0.05 17.05 -7.74
N PHE A 149 -0.38 17.79 -8.78
CA PHE A 149 -1.28 17.28 -9.81
C PHE A 149 -0.67 16.07 -10.54
N LEU A 150 0.60 16.15 -10.93
CA LEU A 150 1.31 15.06 -11.59
C LEU A 150 1.52 13.85 -10.65
N LYS A 151 1.83 14.06 -9.36
CA LYS A 151 1.88 12.99 -8.35
C LYS A 151 0.53 12.28 -8.23
N LYS A 152 -0.58 13.02 -8.18
CA LYS A 152 -1.94 12.44 -8.15
C LYS A 152 -2.21 11.63 -9.41
N LYS A 153 -1.94 12.19 -10.60
CA LYS A 153 -2.10 11.50 -11.88
C LYS A 153 -1.25 10.22 -11.98
N ILE A 154 -0.05 10.21 -11.41
CA ILE A 154 0.81 9.00 -11.32
C ILE A 154 0.19 7.94 -10.41
N LEU A 155 -0.43 8.33 -9.28
CA LEU A 155 -1.15 7.40 -8.41
C LEU A 155 -2.38 6.82 -9.12
N ASP A 156 -3.20 7.66 -9.75
CA ASP A 156 -4.39 7.24 -10.50
C ASP A 156 -4.00 6.24 -11.63
N LEU A 157 -2.94 6.54 -12.38
CA LEU A 157 -2.42 5.63 -13.42
C LEU A 157 -1.85 4.32 -12.87
N LYS A 158 -1.22 4.33 -11.70
CA LYS A 158 -0.78 3.08 -11.03
C LYS A 158 -1.97 2.22 -10.65
N THR A 159 -2.99 2.80 -10.02
CA THR A 159 -4.22 2.09 -9.63
C THR A 159 -4.94 1.51 -10.85
N ILE A 160 -5.01 2.25 -11.97
CA ILE A 160 -5.57 1.74 -13.23
C ILE A 160 -4.73 0.57 -13.78
N ASN A 161 -3.40 0.68 -13.79
CA ASN A 161 -2.52 -0.40 -14.25
C ASN A 161 -2.60 -1.65 -13.37
N GLU A 162 -2.74 -1.50 -12.06
CA GLU A 162 -2.95 -2.62 -11.12
C GLU A 162 -4.26 -3.36 -11.44
N ILE A 163 -5.37 -2.63 -11.60
CA ILE A 163 -6.68 -3.20 -11.97
C ILE A 163 -6.64 -3.89 -13.34
N LEU A 164 -6.00 -3.26 -14.34
CA LEU A 164 -5.84 -3.86 -15.67
C LEU A 164 -4.96 -5.12 -15.64
N GLY A 165 -3.93 -5.14 -14.79
CA GLY A 165 -3.10 -6.32 -14.54
C GLY A 165 -3.90 -7.48 -13.97
N GLU A 166 -4.69 -7.23 -12.92
CA GLU A 166 -5.58 -8.25 -12.32
C GLU A 166 -6.61 -8.78 -13.33
N GLN A 167 -7.23 -7.90 -14.12
CA GLN A 167 -8.17 -8.28 -15.18
C GLN A 167 -7.50 -9.12 -16.27
N GLN A 168 -6.27 -8.77 -16.67
CA GLN A 168 -5.52 -9.53 -17.67
C GLN A 168 -5.12 -10.92 -17.14
N GLU A 169 -4.66 -11.03 -15.89
CA GLU A 169 -4.38 -12.33 -15.27
C GLU A 169 -5.64 -13.19 -15.09
N GLU A 170 -6.79 -12.59 -14.79
CA GLU A 170 -8.04 -13.34 -14.72
C GLU A 170 -8.48 -13.81 -16.11
N LEU A 171 -8.36 -12.96 -17.14
CA LEU A 171 -8.68 -13.31 -18.51
C LEU A 171 -7.79 -14.44 -19.04
N VAL A 172 -6.49 -14.40 -18.77
CA VAL A 172 -5.55 -15.50 -19.10
C VAL A 172 -5.96 -16.78 -18.39
N ARG A 173 -6.21 -16.76 -17.07
CA ARG A 173 -6.65 -17.94 -16.31
C ARG A 173 -8.00 -18.50 -16.79
N ARG A 174 -8.92 -17.66 -17.25
CA ARG A 174 -10.19 -18.08 -17.87
C ARG A 174 -9.95 -18.72 -19.24
N HIS A 175 -9.08 -18.12 -20.06
CA HIS A 175 -8.72 -18.64 -21.38
C HIS A 175 -8.01 -20.00 -21.29
N GLU A 176 -7.02 -20.15 -20.41
CA GLU A 176 -6.33 -21.42 -20.14
C GLU A 176 -7.32 -22.54 -19.74
N LYS A 177 -8.26 -22.25 -18.83
CA LYS A 177 -9.31 -23.20 -18.45
C LYS A 177 -10.20 -23.62 -19.62
N LEU A 178 -10.56 -22.67 -20.49
CA LEU A 178 -11.36 -22.95 -21.69
C LEU A 178 -10.57 -23.79 -22.71
N VAL A 179 -9.29 -23.49 -22.92
CA VAL A 179 -8.41 -24.26 -23.81
C VAL A 179 -8.19 -25.68 -23.27
N LEU A 180 -7.95 -25.85 -21.96
CA LEU A 180 -7.81 -27.17 -21.34
C LEU A 180 -9.11 -28.00 -21.45
N SER A 181 -10.26 -27.37 -21.18
CA SER A 181 -11.57 -28.02 -21.35
C SER A 181 -11.83 -28.41 -22.81
N LEU A 182 -11.53 -27.53 -23.76
CA LEU A 182 -11.68 -27.80 -25.19
C LEU A 182 -10.76 -28.95 -25.63
N ASN A 183 -9.50 -28.93 -25.24
CA ASN A 183 -8.55 -30.00 -25.56
C ASN A 183 -9.01 -31.35 -24.99
N HIS A 184 -9.51 -31.38 -23.75
CA HIS A 184 -10.05 -32.60 -23.15
C HIS A 184 -11.28 -33.13 -23.92
N THR A 185 -12.26 -32.27 -24.23
CA THR A 185 -13.42 -32.69 -25.04
C THR A 185 -13.04 -33.12 -26.47
N MET A 186 -11.97 -32.55 -27.03
CA MET A 186 -11.43 -33.00 -28.32
C MET A 186 -10.72 -34.35 -28.22
N GLU A 187 -9.99 -34.61 -27.15
CA GLU A 187 -9.36 -35.91 -26.85
C GLU A 187 -10.43 -37.00 -26.66
N GLU A 188 -11.47 -36.73 -25.86
CA GLU A 188 -12.63 -37.62 -25.69
C GLU A 188 -13.32 -37.89 -27.03
N LYS A 189 -13.56 -36.85 -27.84
CA LYS A 189 -14.17 -36.99 -29.17
C LYS A 189 -13.28 -37.81 -30.12
N ALA A 190 -11.97 -37.64 -30.06
CA ALA A 190 -11.02 -38.42 -30.85
C ALA A 190 -11.03 -39.90 -30.42
N ALA A 191 -10.96 -40.17 -29.11
CA ALA A 191 -11.05 -41.53 -28.55
C ALA A 191 -12.37 -42.23 -28.90
N VAL A 192 -13.51 -41.53 -28.79
CA VAL A 192 -14.82 -42.03 -29.22
C VAL A 192 -14.85 -42.31 -30.73
N THR A 193 -14.26 -41.44 -31.55
CA THR A 193 -14.19 -41.65 -33.01
C THR A 193 -13.32 -42.86 -33.37
N VAL A 194 -12.18 -43.06 -32.68
CA VAL A 194 -11.33 -44.25 -32.83
C VAL A 194 -12.11 -45.51 -32.42
N TYR A 195 -12.75 -45.49 -31.25
CA TYR A 195 -13.56 -46.61 -30.76
C TYR A 195 -14.73 -46.97 -31.71
N ILE A 196 -15.41 -45.98 -32.27
CA ILE A 196 -16.46 -46.18 -33.28
C ILE A 196 -15.87 -46.84 -34.54
N ASN A 197 -14.71 -46.38 -35.03
CA ASN A 197 -14.06 -46.95 -36.21
C ASN A 197 -13.54 -48.37 -35.97
N GLU A 198 -12.98 -48.66 -34.79
CA GLU A 198 -12.61 -50.02 -34.38
C GLU A 198 -13.83 -50.94 -34.27
N THR A 199 -14.94 -50.43 -33.75
CA THR A 199 -16.18 -51.21 -33.62
C THR A 199 -16.80 -51.46 -34.99
N TYR A 200 -16.83 -50.46 -35.87
CA TYR A 200 -17.31 -50.59 -37.25
C TYR A 200 -16.45 -51.56 -38.07
N THR A 201 -15.12 -51.54 -37.92
CA THR A 201 -14.23 -52.49 -38.61
C THR A 201 -14.40 -53.91 -38.08
N LYS A 202 -14.58 -54.12 -36.76
CA LYS A 202 -14.97 -55.42 -36.18
C LYS A 202 -16.28 -55.94 -36.75
N ILE A 203 -17.35 -55.14 -36.70
CA ILE A 203 -18.67 -55.49 -37.26
C ILE A 203 -18.58 -55.85 -38.75
N ASN A 204 -17.81 -55.09 -39.54
CA ASN A 204 -17.63 -55.39 -40.97
C ASN A 204 -16.82 -56.69 -41.21
N SER A 205 -15.87 -57.02 -40.32
CA SER A 205 -15.14 -58.30 -40.39
C SER A 205 -16.02 -59.49 -40.00
N GLU A 206 -16.82 -59.37 -38.94
CA GLU A 206 -17.80 -60.38 -38.52
C GLU A 206 -18.90 -60.58 -39.57
N LYS A 207 -19.36 -59.51 -40.22
CA LYS A 207 -20.31 -59.60 -41.32
C LYS A 207 -19.75 -60.38 -42.51
N LYS A 208 -18.48 -60.17 -42.88
CA LYS A 208 -17.81 -60.95 -43.94
C LYS A 208 -17.66 -62.42 -43.56
N GLU A 209 -17.34 -62.71 -42.31
CA GLU A 209 -17.28 -64.09 -41.80
C GLU A 209 -18.67 -64.75 -41.83
N LEU A 210 -19.74 -64.04 -41.45
CA LEU A 210 -21.13 -64.51 -41.60
C LEU A 210 -21.54 -64.74 -43.05
N GLU A 211 -21.12 -63.88 -43.98
CA GLU A 211 -21.34 -64.07 -45.42
C GLU A 211 -20.62 -65.34 -45.93
N PHE A 212 -19.37 -65.56 -45.51
CA PHE A 212 -18.58 -66.76 -45.83
C PHE A 212 -19.20 -68.04 -45.22
N GLN A 213 -19.64 -67.99 -43.97
CA GLN A 213 -20.32 -69.11 -43.32
C GLN A 213 -21.67 -69.44 -43.97
N ASN A 214 -22.45 -68.43 -44.37
CA ASN A 214 -23.68 -68.63 -45.16
C ASN A 214 -23.39 -69.26 -46.53
N GLN A 215 -22.28 -68.89 -47.17
CA GLN A 215 -21.87 -69.49 -48.44
C GLN A 215 -21.50 -70.98 -48.26
N ARG A 216 -20.73 -71.32 -47.22
CA ARG A 216 -20.47 -72.72 -46.84
C ARG A 216 -21.74 -73.50 -46.49
N LEU A 217 -22.69 -72.89 -45.78
CA LEU A 217 -23.98 -73.54 -45.46
C LEU A 217 -24.76 -73.87 -46.73
N LYS A 218 -24.80 -72.97 -47.72
CA LYS A 218 -25.40 -73.24 -49.04
C LYS A 218 -24.68 -74.39 -49.77
N GLU A 219 -23.35 -74.39 -49.80
CA GLU A 219 -22.56 -75.46 -50.43
C GLU A 219 -22.82 -76.83 -49.77
N ILE A 220 -22.87 -76.89 -48.43
CA ILE A 220 -23.20 -78.11 -47.67
C ILE A 220 -24.63 -78.55 -47.96
N GLN A 221 -25.59 -77.61 -48.02
CA GLN A 221 -26.98 -77.93 -48.31
C GLN A 221 -27.16 -78.45 -49.75
N GLU A 222 -26.48 -77.86 -50.73
CA GLU A 222 -26.42 -78.41 -52.10
C GLU A 222 -25.79 -79.79 -52.16
N GLN A 223 -24.72 -80.05 -51.39
CA GLN A 223 -24.13 -81.39 -51.31
C GLN A 223 -25.10 -82.39 -50.69
N MET A 224 -25.82 -82.01 -49.63
CA MET A 224 -26.87 -82.86 -49.05
C MET A 224 -28.01 -83.13 -50.03
N GLU A 225 -28.48 -82.13 -50.79
CA GLU A 225 -29.47 -82.31 -51.86
C GLU A 225 -28.96 -83.29 -52.93
N LYS A 226 -27.71 -83.13 -53.38
CA LYS A 226 -27.05 -84.03 -54.36
C LYS A 226 -26.93 -85.46 -53.81
N GLU A 227 -26.56 -85.66 -52.55
CA GLU A 227 -26.49 -86.99 -51.93
C GLU A 227 -27.88 -87.62 -51.69
N LYS A 228 -28.88 -86.84 -51.26
CA LYS A 228 -30.29 -87.30 -51.20
C LYS A 228 -30.76 -87.78 -52.57
N ALA A 229 -30.49 -87.03 -53.63
CA ALA A 229 -30.88 -87.40 -54.99
C ALA A 229 -30.17 -88.67 -55.47
N LYS A 230 -28.85 -88.81 -55.25
CA LYS A 230 -28.09 -90.05 -55.52
C LYS A 230 -28.65 -91.24 -54.75
N TYR A 231 -28.95 -91.07 -53.46
CA TYR A 231 -29.52 -92.11 -52.61
C TYR A 231 -30.92 -92.52 -53.10
N LEU A 232 -31.77 -91.57 -53.46
CA LEU A 232 -33.11 -91.84 -54.00
C LEU A 232 -33.04 -92.62 -55.33
N ALA A 233 -32.16 -92.21 -56.24
CA ALA A 233 -31.92 -92.91 -57.50
C ALA A 233 -31.37 -94.34 -57.28
N ARG A 234 -30.46 -94.53 -56.32
CA ARG A 234 -29.93 -95.86 -55.96
C ARG A 234 -31.01 -96.75 -55.32
N LYS A 235 -31.87 -96.19 -54.48
CA LYS A 235 -33.04 -96.86 -53.91
C LYS A 235 -34.06 -97.27 -54.99
N GLN A 236 -34.29 -96.41 -55.98
CA GLN A 236 -35.15 -96.73 -57.12
C GLN A 236 -34.58 -97.88 -57.96
N LYS A 237 -33.28 -97.87 -58.29
CA LYS A 237 -32.61 -98.98 -58.99
C LYS A 237 -32.70 -100.30 -58.22
N LEU A 238 -32.38 -100.29 -56.92
CA LEU A 238 -32.51 -101.49 -56.07
C LEU A 238 -33.95 -102.01 -56.03
N ASN A 239 -34.96 -101.14 -55.96
CA ASN A 239 -36.36 -101.56 -56.04
C ASN A 239 -36.72 -102.17 -57.41
N GLN A 240 -36.18 -101.64 -58.52
CA GLN A 240 -36.37 -102.20 -59.85
C GLN A 240 -35.73 -103.60 -59.96
N GLU A 241 -34.46 -103.75 -59.53
CA GLU A 241 -33.75 -105.03 -59.48
C GLU A 241 -34.52 -106.06 -58.63
N ILE A 242 -35.00 -105.68 -57.43
CA ILE A 242 -35.82 -106.55 -56.57
C ILE A 242 -37.10 -107.00 -57.28
N GLU A 243 -37.78 -106.10 -58.00
CA GLU A 243 -39.03 -106.41 -58.70
C GLU A 243 -38.80 -107.29 -59.94
N GLU A 244 -37.68 -107.10 -60.65
CA GLU A 244 -37.22 -107.99 -61.72
C GLU A 244 -36.88 -109.39 -61.18
N TYR A 245 -36.17 -109.48 -60.05
CA TYR A 245 -35.89 -110.75 -59.39
C TYR A 245 -37.15 -111.47 -58.90
N LYS A 246 -38.17 -110.75 -58.39
CA LYS A 246 -39.47 -111.35 -58.05
C LYS A 246 -40.14 -111.95 -59.29
N LYS A 247 -40.23 -111.19 -60.39
CA LYS A 247 -40.82 -111.67 -61.66
C LYS A 247 -40.07 -112.90 -62.20
N LEU A 248 -38.74 -112.89 -62.14
CA LEU A 248 -37.91 -114.04 -62.53
C LEU A 248 -38.17 -115.26 -61.63
N CYS A 249 -38.32 -115.07 -60.32
CA CYS A 249 -38.67 -116.14 -59.38
C CYS A 249 -40.08 -116.71 -59.64
N GLU A 250 -41.07 -115.87 -59.93
CA GLU A 250 -42.42 -116.32 -60.31
C GLU A 250 -42.41 -117.10 -61.63
N LEU A 251 -41.65 -116.64 -62.63
CA LEU A 251 -41.51 -117.31 -63.92
C LEU A 251 -40.83 -118.68 -63.74
N LYS A 252 -39.72 -118.75 -62.98
CA LYS A 252 -39.09 -120.04 -62.63
C LYS A 252 -40.01 -120.97 -61.83
N ARG A 253 -40.89 -120.45 -60.97
CA ARG A 253 -41.90 -121.27 -60.27
C ARG A 253 -42.92 -121.86 -61.25
N LYS A 254 -43.39 -121.08 -62.23
CA LYS A 254 -44.29 -121.56 -63.31
C LYS A 254 -43.61 -122.64 -64.16
N ASP A 255 -42.38 -122.40 -64.62
CA ASP A 255 -41.60 -123.38 -65.39
C ASP A 255 -41.36 -124.68 -64.61
N THR A 256 -41.01 -124.58 -63.32
CA THR A 256 -40.77 -125.75 -62.47
C THR A 256 -42.06 -126.56 -62.28
N TYR A 257 -43.21 -125.90 -62.15
CA TYR A 257 -44.52 -126.56 -62.08
C TYR A 257 -44.89 -127.24 -63.40
N GLN A 258 -44.58 -126.62 -64.54
CA GLN A 258 -44.77 -127.20 -65.87
C GLN A 258 -43.90 -128.46 -66.06
N LYS A 259 -42.60 -128.37 -65.77
CA LYS A 259 -41.66 -129.51 -65.82
C LYS A 259 -42.05 -130.63 -64.86
N LYS A 260 -42.64 -130.32 -63.71
CA LYS A 260 -43.18 -131.33 -62.79
C LYS A 260 -44.34 -132.12 -63.43
N LYS A 261 -45.29 -131.44 -64.08
CA LYS A 261 -46.37 -132.12 -64.84
C LYS A 261 -45.84 -133.01 -65.96
N GLU A 262 -44.84 -132.55 -66.70
CA GLU A 262 -44.17 -133.35 -67.75
C GLU A 262 -43.50 -134.59 -67.16
N LEU A 263 -42.78 -134.44 -66.05
CA LEU A 263 -42.11 -135.54 -65.34
C LEU A 263 -43.10 -136.58 -64.82
N ASP A 264 -44.20 -136.15 -64.18
CA ASP A 264 -45.24 -137.06 -63.69
C ASP A 264 -45.92 -137.82 -64.84
N THR A 265 -46.09 -137.17 -66.00
CA THR A 265 -46.61 -137.80 -67.23
C THR A 265 -45.64 -138.85 -67.81
N LEU A 266 -44.34 -138.57 -67.81
CA LEU A 266 -43.29 -139.52 -68.23
C LEU A 266 -43.20 -140.70 -67.26
N LYS A 267 -43.29 -140.45 -65.96
CA LYS A 267 -43.26 -141.47 -64.90
C LYS A 267 -44.39 -142.48 -65.07
N LEU A 268 -45.60 -142.03 -65.43
CA LEU A 268 -46.73 -142.89 -65.77
C LEU A 268 -46.46 -143.77 -67.01
N LYS A 269 -45.82 -143.23 -68.06
CA LYS A 269 -45.43 -144.01 -69.25
C LYS A 269 -44.39 -145.09 -68.92
N VAL A 270 -43.38 -144.77 -68.11
CA VAL A 270 -42.35 -145.73 -67.68
C VAL A 270 -42.96 -146.86 -66.84
N SER A 271 -43.93 -146.58 -65.95
CA SER A 271 -44.64 -147.61 -65.20
C SER A 271 -45.36 -148.61 -66.12
N LYS A 272 -46.10 -148.12 -67.13
CA LYS A 272 -46.75 -149.00 -68.13
C LYS A 272 -45.76 -149.83 -68.96
N MET A 273 -44.60 -149.27 -69.30
CA MET A 273 -43.53 -150.04 -69.96
C MET A 273 -42.96 -151.13 -69.03
N ARG A 274 -42.78 -150.84 -67.74
CA ARG A 274 -42.27 -151.83 -66.78
C ARG A 274 -43.21 -153.03 -66.63
N GLU A 275 -44.52 -152.80 -66.60
CA GLU A 275 -45.53 -153.88 -66.56
C GLU A 275 -45.45 -154.78 -67.81
N THR A 276 -45.32 -154.21 -69.01
CA THR A 276 -45.22 -154.97 -70.27
C THR A 276 -43.89 -155.70 -70.48
N VAL A 277 -42.82 -155.28 -69.79
CA VAL A 277 -41.56 -156.04 -69.73
C VAL A 277 -41.71 -157.21 -68.75
N SER A 278 -42.29 -156.97 -67.57
CA SER A 278 -42.44 -158.00 -66.54
C SER A 278 -43.28 -159.20 -67.01
N THR A 279 -44.33 -158.97 -67.81
CA THR A 279 -45.13 -160.07 -68.39
C THR A 279 -44.37 -160.88 -69.45
N ARG A 280 -43.47 -160.25 -70.22
CA ARG A 280 -42.62 -160.95 -71.20
C ARG A 280 -41.51 -161.78 -70.55
N THR A 281 -40.97 -161.35 -69.42
CA THR A 281 -39.91 -162.08 -68.72
C THR A 281 -40.40 -163.42 -68.17
N VAL A 282 -41.65 -163.51 -67.68
CA VAL A 282 -42.26 -164.77 -67.23
C VAL A 282 -42.45 -165.76 -68.39
N VAL A 283 -42.87 -165.30 -69.56
CA VAL A 283 -42.97 -166.17 -70.75
C VAL A 283 -41.61 -166.72 -71.18
N LEU A 284 -40.52 -165.98 -70.94
CA LEU A 284 -39.16 -166.44 -71.25
C LEU A 284 -38.60 -167.45 -70.23
N SER A 285 -39.08 -167.52 -68.99
CA SER A 285 -38.63 -168.55 -68.04
C SER A 285 -39.17 -169.94 -68.39
N ASP A 286 -40.42 -170.02 -68.87
CA ASP A 286 -41.07 -171.30 -69.13
C ASP A 286 -40.44 -172.03 -70.34
N HIS A 287 -40.15 -171.31 -71.43
CA HIS A 287 -39.47 -171.86 -72.61
C HIS A 287 -38.06 -172.40 -72.31
N ASN A 288 -37.35 -171.84 -71.31
CA ASN A 288 -36.02 -172.31 -70.94
C ASN A 288 -36.06 -173.65 -70.17
N LEU A 289 -37.19 -174.00 -69.54
CA LEU A 289 -37.34 -175.28 -68.84
C LEU A 289 -37.54 -176.45 -69.81
N GLU A 290 -38.25 -176.21 -70.92
CA GLU A 290 -38.50 -177.19 -71.99
C GLU A 290 -37.21 -177.58 -72.74
N ILE A 291 -36.33 -176.60 -73.01
CA ILE A 291 -35.05 -176.81 -73.70
C ILE A 291 -34.12 -177.74 -72.91
N ALA A 292 -34.11 -177.64 -71.58
CA ALA A 292 -33.25 -178.45 -70.72
C ALA A 292 -33.61 -179.95 -70.76
N GLN A 293 -34.91 -180.28 -70.83
CA GLN A 293 -35.39 -181.67 -70.82
C GLN A 293 -35.05 -182.43 -72.12
N LEU A 294 -34.98 -181.72 -73.25
CA LEU A 294 -34.62 -182.31 -74.54
C LEU A 294 -33.11 -182.61 -74.67
N GLN A 295 -32.25 -181.86 -73.98
CA GLN A 295 -30.79 -182.03 -74.07
C GLN A 295 -30.24 -183.23 -73.29
N GLU A 296 -30.90 -183.63 -72.20
CA GLU A 296 -30.51 -184.81 -71.41
C GLU A 296 -30.70 -186.13 -72.20
N SER A 297 -31.74 -186.18 -73.03
CA SER A 297 -32.13 -187.39 -73.79
C SER A 297 -31.18 -187.74 -74.95
N ILE A 298 -30.41 -186.76 -75.45
CA ILE A 298 -29.54 -186.92 -76.63
C ILE A 298 -28.22 -187.61 -76.24
N ARG A 299 -27.65 -187.26 -75.08
CA ARG A 299 -26.33 -187.76 -74.63
C ARG A 299 -26.26 -189.27 -74.38
N HIS A 300 -27.40 -189.92 -74.14
CA HIS A 300 -27.42 -191.37 -73.90
C HIS A 300 -27.19 -192.18 -75.19
N TRP A 301 -27.74 -191.72 -76.33
CA TRP A 301 -27.64 -192.43 -77.62
C TRP A 301 -26.28 -192.25 -78.31
N GLU A 302 -25.56 -191.16 -78.01
CA GLU A 302 -24.23 -190.89 -78.58
C GLU A 302 -23.16 -191.88 -78.09
N GLN A 303 -23.39 -192.58 -76.98
CA GLN A 303 -22.36 -193.40 -76.31
C GLN A 303 -22.30 -194.87 -76.76
N GLU A 304 -23.37 -195.45 -77.31
CA GLU A 304 -23.33 -196.84 -77.86
C GLU A 304 -22.89 -196.90 -79.33
N ILE A 305 -23.11 -195.84 -80.13
CA ILE A 305 -22.83 -195.85 -81.57
C ILE A 305 -21.31 -195.90 -81.87
N GLU A 306 -20.47 -195.30 -81.03
CA GLU A 306 -19.05 -195.11 -81.33
C GLU A 306 -18.21 -196.40 -81.15
N GLU A 307 -18.71 -197.41 -80.44
CA GLU A 307 -18.07 -198.73 -80.41
C GLU A 307 -18.26 -199.53 -81.70
N MET A 308 -19.32 -199.26 -82.47
CA MET A 308 -19.62 -199.98 -83.72
C MET A 308 -18.74 -199.58 -84.92
N LYS A 309 -18.15 -198.37 -84.92
CA LYS A 309 -17.36 -197.83 -86.05
C LYS A 309 -16.04 -198.56 -86.35
N LYS A 310 -15.59 -199.48 -85.50
CA LYS A 310 -14.29 -200.17 -85.64
C LYS A 310 -14.19 -201.14 -86.84
N SER A 311 -15.26 -201.34 -87.63
CA SER A 311 -15.33 -202.34 -88.72
C SER A 311 -15.31 -201.80 -90.16
N CYS A 312 -15.60 -200.52 -90.43
CA CYS A 312 -15.77 -199.99 -91.80
C CYS A 312 -14.54 -199.23 -92.36
N LYS A 313 -13.34 -199.79 -92.18
CA LYS A 313 -12.05 -199.10 -92.39
C LYS A 313 -11.48 -199.16 -93.82
N ILE A 314 -12.32 -199.35 -94.86
CA ILE A 314 -11.86 -199.71 -96.23
C ILE A 314 -12.50 -198.86 -97.35
N LEU A 315 -13.48 -197.97 -97.09
CA LEU A 315 -14.22 -197.31 -98.17
C LEU A 315 -13.63 -195.98 -98.68
N GLU A 316 -13.03 -195.14 -97.82
CA GLU A 316 -12.82 -193.72 -98.20
C GLU A 316 -11.46 -193.08 -97.88
N ASP A 317 -10.41 -193.90 -98.06
CA ASP A 317 -9.07 -193.48 -98.52
C ASP A 317 -9.07 -192.71 -99.87
N LYS A 318 -10.23 -192.22 -100.33
CA LYS A 318 -10.41 -191.29 -101.45
C LYS A 318 -10.61 -189.84 -101.01
N MET A 319 -11.02 -189.56 -99.78
CA MET A 319 -11.21 -188.17 -99.32
C MET A 319 -9.90 -187.52 -98.82
N HIS A 320 -8.82 -188.30 -98.71
CA HIS A 320 -7.51 -187.86 -98.24
C HIS A 320 -6.79 -186.86 -99.17
N PHE A 321 -7.34 -186.55 -100.35
CA PHE A 321 -6.74 -185.66 -101.35
C PHE A 321 -7.09 -184.15 -101.19
N PHE A 322 -8.25 -183.79 -100.64
CA PHE A 322 -8.72 -182.38 -100.64
C PHE A 322 -8.71 -181.65 -99.28
N MET A 323 -8.72 -182.35 -98.13
CA MET A 323 -8.75 -181.66 -96.82
C MET A 323 -7.36 -181.21 -96.32
N ASN A 324 -6.27 -181.82 -96.79
CA ASN A 324 -4.93 -181.62 -96.20
C ASN A 324 -4.24 -180.29 -96.58
N ASN A 325 -4.95 -179.37 -97.26
CA ASN A 325 -4.40 -178.14 -97.84
C ASN A 325 -4.99 -176.82 -97.27
N LYS A 326 -5.77 -176.88 -96.17
CA LYS A 326 -6.41 -175.67 -95.60
C LYS A 326 -5.93 -175.26 -94.19
N GLU A 327 -5.36 -176.17 -93.39
CA GLU A 327 -5.21 -175.97 -91.94
C GLU A 327 -3.76 -175.65 -91.47
N LYS A 328 -2.94 -175.01 -92.31
CA LYS A 328 -1.55 -174.63 -91.95
C LYS A 328 -1.18 -173.19 -92.34
N LEU A 329 -2.07 -172.23 -92.08
CA LEU A 329 -1.78 -170.81 -92.34
C LEU A 329 -2.36 -169.78 -91.35
N GLU A 330 -3.02 -170.17 -90.26
CA GLU A 330 -3.85 -169.24 -89.45
C GLU A 330 -3.35 -168.98 -87.99
N ASP A 331 -2.25 -169.61 -87.55
CA ASP A 331 -1.75 -169.51 -86.15
C ASP A 331 -0.76 -168.34 -85.87
N SER A 332 -0.68 -167.33 -86.74
CA SER A 332 0.23 -166.18 -86.58
C SER A 332 -0.45 -164.83 -86.29
N SER A 333 -1.79 -164.75 -86.28
CA SER A 333 -2.52 -163.46 -86.21
C SER A 333 -3.06 -163.06 -84.83
N SER A 334 -3.17 -163.98 -83.86
CA SER A 334 -3.85 -163.72 -82.59
C SER A 334 -2.97 -162.98 -81.55
N VAL A 335 -1.68 -163.31 -81.48
CA VAL A 335 -0.77 -162.86 -80.39
C VAL A 335 -0.48 -161.34 -80.46
N GLU A 336 -0.32 -160.76 -81.64
CA GLU A 336 -0.03 -159.32 -81.78
C GLU A 336 -1.20 -158.42 -81.37
N LYS A 337 -2.43 -158.94 -81.40
CA LYS A 337 -3.66 -158.14 -81.19
C LYS A 337 -3.89 -157.79 -79.72
N ASP A 338 -3.58 -158.72 -78.82
CA ASP A 338 -3.80 -158.55 -77.38
C ASP A 338 -2.72 -157.68 -76.70
N GLU A 339 -1.46 -157.75 -77.15
CA GLU A 339 -0.40 -156.84 -76.68
C GLU A 339 -0.73 -155.37 -76.96
N ILE A 340 -1.26 -155.07 -78.15
CA ILE A 340 -1.63 -153.71 -78.55
C ILE A 340 -2.79 -153.20 -77.69
N LEU A 341 -3.80 -154.04 -77.43
CA LEU A 341 -4.93 -153.69 -76.54
C LEU A 341 -4.47 -153.39 -75.10
N GLN A 342 -3.50 -154.13 -74.57
CA GLN A 342 -2.99 -153.91 -73.21
C GLN A 342 -2.15 -152.62 -73.11
N LYS A 343 -1.32 -152.32 -74.11
CA LYS A 343 -0.59 -151.03 -74.22
C LYS A 343 -1.55 -149.83 -74.36
N ILE A 344 -2.65 -149.97 -75.12
CA ILE A 344 -3.67 -148.92 -75.25
C ILE A 344 -4.33 -148.61 -73.90
N LYS A 345 -4.72 -149.63 -73.11
CA LYS A 345 -5.30 -149.41 -71.76
C LYS A 345 -4.34 -148.66 -70.84
N GLN A 346 -3.09 -149.08 -70.74
CA GLN A 346 -2.10 -148.42 -69.87
C GLN A 346 -1.84 -146.95 -70.29
N MET A 347 -1.85 -146.66 -71.58
CA MET A 347 -1.70 -145.28 -72.08
C MET A 347 -2.94 -144.43 -71.79
N ALA A 348 -4.16 -144.98 -71.91
CA ALA A 348 -5.40 -144.28 -71.58
C ALA A 348 -5.49 -143.92 -70.09
N GLU A 349 -5.11 -144.84 -69.19
CA GLU A 349 -5.08 -144.60 -67.74
C GLU A 349 -4.06 -143.52 -67.35
N LYS A 350 -2.84 -143.58 -67.92
CA LYS A 350 -1.82 -142.53 -67.74
C LYS A 350 -2.30 -141.16 -68.25
N LEU A 351 -2.95 -141.12 -69.42
CA LEU A 351 -3.51 -139.88 -69.98
C LEU A 351 -4.58 -139.29 -69.06
N HIS A 352 -5.49 -140.12 -68.54
CA HIS A 352 -6.55 -139.67 -67.64
C HIS A 352 -5.99 -139.13 -66.31
N LYS A 353 -5.00 -139.81 -65.72
CA LYS A 353 -4.32 -139.36 -64.51
C LYS A 353 -3.64 -138.00 -64.70
N SER A 354 -2.84 -137.84 -65.76
CA SER A 354 -2.19 -136.56 -66.10
C SER A 354 -3.20 -135.44 -66.37
N HIS A 355 -4.38 -135.74 -66.92
CA HIS A 355 -5.43 -134.76 -67.15
C HIS A 355 -6.10 -134.31 -65.83
N LEU A 356 -6.28 -135.20 -64.86
CA LEU A 356 -6.77 -134.84 -63.52
C LEU A 356 -5.75 -133.97 -62.77
N GLU A 357 -4.47 -134.34 -62.80
CA GLU A 357 -3.38 -133.56 -62.18
C GLU A 357 -3.23 -132.18 -62.84
N SER A 358 -3.32 -132.08 -64.17
CA SER A 358 -3.30 -130.79 -64.88
C SER A 358 -4.50 -129.90 -64.55
N LYS A 359 -5.66 -130.49 -64.23
CA LYS A 359 -6.85 -129.74 -63.79
C LYS A 359 -6.66 -129.18 -62.37
N ASP A 360 -6.25 -130.02 -61.42
CA ASP A 360 -5.99 -129.63 -60.03
C ASP A 360 -4.90 -128.55 -59.92
N LEU A 361 -3.78 -128.70 -60.64
CA LEU A 361 -2.73 -127.67 -60.69
C LEU A 361 -3.23 -126.33 -61.27
N ARG A 362 -4.15 -126.36 -62.23
CA ARG A 362 -4.74 -125.14 -62.84
C ARG A 362 -5.71 -124.45 -61.89
N GLU A 363 -6.48 -125.23 -61.12
CA GLU A 363 -7.35 -124.70 -60.07
C GLU A 363 -6.52 -124.08 -58.93
N LYS A 364 -5.45 -124.75 -58.48
CA LYS A 364 -4.48 -124.22 -57.50
C LYS A 364 -3.79 -122.94 -57.97
N LEU A 365 -3.33 -122.89 -59.23
CA LEU A 365 -2.76 -121.67 -59.82
C LEU A 365 -3.77 -120.51 -59.80
N HIS A 366 -5.04 -120.80 -60.10
CA HIS A 366 -6.10 -119.80 -60.12
C HIS A 366 -6.46 -119.29 -58.70
N THR A 367 -6.47 -120.16 -57.68
CA THR A 367 -6.66 -119.73 -56.28
C THR A 367 -5.48 -118.90 -55.78
N LEU A 368 -4.24 -119.32 -56.07
CA LEU A 368 -3.03 -118.57 -55.70
C LEU A 368 -3.00 -117.18 -56.37
N THR A 369 -3.35 -117.11 -57.65
CA THR A 369 -3.46 -115.83 -58.40
C THR A 369 -4.52 -114.91 -57.78
N LYS A 370 -5.63 -115.45 -57.28
CA LYS A 370 -6.65 -114.67 -56.56
C LYS A 370 -6.14 -114.17 -55.20
N GLN A 371 -5.49 -115.02 -54.41
CA GLN A 371 -4.91 -114.64 -53.13
C GLN A 371 -3.84 -113.56 -53.28
N TYR A 372 -2.92 -113.70 -54.24
CA TYR A 372 -1.90 -112.69 -54.54
C TYR A 372 -2.50 -111.32 -54.89
N LYS A 373 -3.56 -111.29 -55.70
CA LYS A 373 -4.28 -110.04 -56.02
C LYS A 373 -4.99 -109.42 -54.81
N ILE A 374 -5.51 -110.24 -53.89
CA ILE A 374 -6.12 -109.75 -52.64
C ILE A 374 -5.05 -109.09 -51.77
N VAL A 375 -3.94 -109.78 -51.51
CA VAL A 375 -2.82 -109.30 -50.67
C VAL A 375 -2.26 -107.98 -51.21
N LEU A 376 -1.95 -107.89 -52.51
CA LEU A 376 -1.50 -106.63 -53.13
C LEU A 376 -2.51 -105.47 -52.89
N SER A 377 -3.82 -105.75 -53.03
CA SER A 377 -4.86 -104.75 -52.80
C SER A 377 -5.04 -104.36 -51.33
N GLU A 378 -4.53 -105.16 -50.39
CA GLU A 378 -4.54 -104.88 -48.95
C GLU A 378 -3.27 -104.13 -48.55
N GLU A 379 -2.10 -104.53 -49.05
CA GLU A 379 -0.85 -103.79 -48.89
C GLU A 379 -0.96 -102.36 -49.42
N GLU A 380 -1.56 -102.15 -50.60
CA GLU A 380 -1.75 -100.81 -51.17
C GLU A 380 -2.70 -99.95 -50.32
N LYS A 381 -3.78 -100.53 -49.77
CA LYS A 381 -4.68 -99.83 -48.83
C LYS A 381 -3.96 -99.46 -47.52
N VAL A 382 -3.18 -100.38 -46.95
CA VAL A 382 -2.41 -100.16 -45.73
C VAL A 382 -1.33 -99.10 -45.95
N PHE A 383 -0.67 -99.10 -47.12
CA PHE A 383 0.30 -98.08 -47.51
C PHE A 383 -0.34 -96.69 -47.59
N ILE A 384 -1.48 -96.56 -48.28
CA ILE A 384 -2.23 -95.30 -48.39
C ILE A 384 -2.69 -94.82 -46.99
N GLN A 385 -3.19 -95.72 -46.15
CA GLN A 385 -3.55 -95.38 -44.76
C GLN A 385 -2.35 -94.88 -43.95
N LYS A 386 -1.19 -95.56 -44.04
CA LYS A 386 0.05 -95.17 -43.36
C LYS A 386 0.56 -93.81 -43.84
N GLN A 387 0.47 -93.52 -45.14
CA GLN A 387 0.87 -92.23 -45.69
C GLN A 387 -0.10 -91.11 -45.25
N ASN A 388 -1.40 -91.39 -45.20
CA ASN A 388 -2.39 -90.44 -44.68
C ASN A 388 -2.18 -90.12 -43.19
N THR A 389 -1.91 -91.13 -42.34
CA THR A 389 -1.62 -90.89 -40.92
C THR A 389 -0.30 -90.17 -40.71
N TYR A 390 0.74 -90.44 -41.52
CA TYR A 390 1.99 -89.69 -41.50
C TYR A 390 1.79 -88.21 -41.86
N ASN A 391 1.06 -87.93 -42.94
CA ASN A 391 0.76 -86.57 -43.39
C ASN A 391 -0.05 -85.79 -42.33
N GLU A 392 -1.02 -86.43 -41.68
CA GLU A 392 -1.79 -85.80 -40.61
C GLU A 392 -0.96 -85.55 -39.36
N ASN A 393 -0.08 -86.48 -38.99
CA ASN A 393 0.88 -86.29 -37.89
C ASN A 393 1.84 -85.12 -38.18
N GLN A 394 2.35 -84.97 -39.41
CA GLN A 394 3.14 -83.79 -39.80
C GLN A 394 2.37 -82.47 -39.61
N LYS A 395 1.08 -82.41 -39.98
CA LYS A 395 0.25 -81.21 -39.73
C LYS A 395 0.09 -80.93 -38.23
N GLN A 396 -0.13 -81.98 -37.43
CA GLN A 396 -0.26 -81.86 -35.98
C GLN A 396 1.04 -81.35 -35.35
N MET A 397 2.20 -81.89 -35.72
CA MET A 397 3.50 -81.39 -35.27
C MET A 397 3.72 -79.93 -35.65
N ALA A 398 3.43 -79.53 -36.90
CA ALA A 398 3.53 -78.14 -37.32
C ALA A 398 2.57 -77.20 -36.56
N PHE A 399 1.38 -77.68 -36.18
CA PHE A 399 0.44 -76.95 -35.33
C PHE A 399 0.95 -76.82 -33.89
N ILE A 400 1.49 -77.89 -33.31
CA ILE A 400 2.09 -77.90 -31.96
C ILE A 400 3.22 -76.87 -31.89
N SER A 401 4.20 -76.90 -32.80
CA SER A 401 5.30 -75.93 -32.79
C SER A 401 4.83 -74.47 -32.97
N ARG A 402 3.78 -74.22 -33.76
CA ARG A 402 3.15 -72.88 -33.83
C ARG A 402 2.53 -72.46 -32.50
N LYS A 403 1.92 -73.39 -31.75
CA LYS A 403 1.36 -73.13 -30.42
C LYS A 403 2.45 -72.94 -29.36
N GLU A 404 3.54 -73.70 -29.41
CA GLU A 404 4.71 -73.51 -28.53
C GLU A 404 5.36 -72.15 -28.73
N ASN A 405 5.51 -71.70 -29.97
CA ASN A 405 6.01 -70.35 -30.28
C ASN A 405 5.07 -69.26 -29.73
N PHE A 406 3.75 -69.42 -29.90
CA PHE A 406 2.76 -68.48 -29.34
C PHE A 406 2.77 -68.46 -27.81
N LEU A 407 2.90 -69.62 -27.15
CA LEU A 407 3.02 -69.71 -25.69
C LEU A 407 4.33 -69.09 -25.19
N SER A 408 5.41 -69.23 -25.94
CA SER A 408 6.71 -68.61 -25.62
C SER A 408 6.64 -67.08 -25.71
N GLN A 409 6.00 -66.54 -26.75
CA GLN A 409 5.71 -65.11 -26.84
C GLN A 409 4.87 -64.63 -25.66
N ARG A 410 3.79 -65.35 -25.34
CA ARG A 410 2.90 -64.99 -24.21
C ARG A 410 3.61 -65.00 -22.86
N LYS A 411 4.60 -65.87 -22.63
CA LYS A 411 5.44 -65.84 -21.42
C LYS A 411 6.28 -64.56 -21.34
N VAL A 412 6.83 -64.09 -22.46
CA VAL A 412 7.57 -62.82 -22.52
C VAL A 412 6.62 -61.64 -22.29
N ASP A 413 5.45 -61.63 -22.94
CA ASP A 413 4.44 -60.59 -22.75
C ASP A 413 4.00 -60.47 -21.28
N ILE A 414 3.76 -61.62 -20.61
CA ILE A 414 3.41 -61.67 -19.18
C ILE A 414 4.53 -61.09 -18.32
N LYS A 415 5.78 -61.50 -18.53
CA LYS A 415 6.93 -60.99 -17.76
C LYS A 415 7.09 -59.46 -17.94
N ASN A 416 6.93 -58.96 -19.16
CA ASN A 416 6.97 -57.52 -19.43
C ASN A 416 5.83 -56.77 -18.72
N MET A 417 4.64 -57.36 -18.62
CA MET A 417 3.51 -56.79 -17.86
C MET A 417 3.75 -56.82 -16.35
N GLU A 418 4.38 -57.88 -15.82
CA GLU A 418 4.77 -57.99 -14.41
C GLU A 418 5.83 -56.93 -14.03
N GLU A 419 6.87 -56.76 -14.87
CA GLU A 419 7.89 -55.70 -14.69
C GLU A 419 7.28 -54.29 -14.82
N GLY A 420 6.34 -54.10 -15.76
CA GLY A 420 5.56 -52.86 -15.88
C GLY A 420 4.69 -52.56 -14.65
N LEU A 421 4.15 -53.59 -14.00
CA LEU A 421 3.36 -53.45 -12.78
C LEU A 421 4.24 -53.10 -11.56
N VAL A 422 5.41 -53.72 -11.43
CA VAL A 422 6.38 -53.40 -10.36
C VAL A 422 6.86 -51.95 -10.48
N THR A 423 7.32 -51.53 -11.68
CA THR A 423 7.76 -50.15 -11.91
C THR A 423 6.65 -49.13 -11.67
N LEU A 424 5.40 -49.43 -12.03
CA LEU A 424 4.26 -48.57 -11.71
C LEU A 424 3.99 -48.46 -10.19
N GLN A 425 4.15 -49.55 -9.44
CA GLN A 425 4.03 -49.54 -7.97
C GLN A 425 5.15 -48.71 -7.32
N GLU A 426 6.39 -48.85 -7.78
CA GLU A 426 7.54 -48.05 -7.30
C GLU A 426 7.34 -46.56 -7.59
N LEU A 427 6.89 -46.20 -8.80
CA LEU A 427 6.56 -44.82 -9.17
C LEU A 427 5.42 -44.25 -8.31
N HIS A 428 4.37 -45.04 -8.03
CA HIS A 428 3.28 -44.62 -7.16
C HIS A 428 3.77 -44.36 -5.72
N GLN A 429 4.61 -45.25 -5.18
CA GLN A 429 5.17 -45.11 -3.84
C GLN A 429 6.10 -43.89 -3.74
N ALA A 430 7.01 -43.70 -4.71
CA ALA A 430 7.88 -42.52 -4.76
C ALA A 430 7.07 -41.20 -4.85
N THR A 431 6.00 -41.19 -5.66
CA THR A 431 5.09 -40.05 -5.79
C THR A 431 4.37 -39.73 -4.47
N LYS A 432 3.88 -40.77 -3.77
CA LYS A 432 3.25 -40.65 -2.45
C LYS A 432 4.19 -40.05 -1.41
N GLU A 433 5.46 -40.46 -1.40
CA GLU A 433 6.47 -39.89 -0.50
C GLU A 433 6.79 -38.43 -0.82
N VAL A 434 6.85 -38.04 -2.10
CA VAL A 434 7.04 -36.65 -2.51
C VAL A 434 5.87 -35.80 -2.01
N TYR A 435 4.62 -36.24 -2.16
CA TYR A 435 3.46 -35.54 -1.62
C TYR A 435 3.49 -35.46 -0.08
N GLN A 436 3.87 -36.53 0.62
CA GLN A 436 4.04 -36.51 2.08
C GLN A 436 5.09 -35.48 2.53
N ARG A 437 6.23 -35.38 1.82
CA ARG A 437 7.26 -34.36 2.08
C ARG A 437 6.73 -32.94 1.83
N GLN A 438 5.99 -32.72 0.74
CA GLN A 438 5.36 -31.42 0.44
C GLN A 438 4.33 -31.02 1.52
N ILE A 439 3.45 -31.94 1.93
CA ILE A 439 2.47 -31.72 3.00
C ILE A 439 3.16 -31.33 4.30
N LYS A 440 4.27 -32.00 4.67
CA LYS A 440 5.06 -31.65 5.85
C LYS A 440 5.60 -30.22 5.77
N ILE A 441 6.23 -29.84 4.66
CA ILE A 441 6.76 -28.48 4.43
C ILE A 441 5.64 -27.42 4.51
N LEU A 442 4.46 -27.71 3.95
CA LEU A 442 3.30 -26.81 4.01
C LEU A 442 2.75 -26.66 5.43
N ASN A 443 2.70 -27.74 6.22
CA ASN A 443 2.32 -27.67 7.63
C ASN A 443 3.33 -26.85 8.45
N ASP A 444 4.65 -27.08 8.26
CA ASP A 444 5.69 -26.30 8.93
C ASP A 444 5.63 -24.80 8.57
N ASN A 445 5.31 -24.49 7.31
CA ASN A 445 5.06 -23.11 6.85
C ASN A 445 3.82 -22.50 7.51
N ARG A 446 2.71 -23.24 7.57
CA ARG A 446 1.47 -22.81 8.21
C ARG A 446 1.68 -22.51 9.70
N GLU A 447 2.47 -23.33 10.40
CA GLU A 447 2.77 -23.13 11.81
C GLU A 447 3.65 -21.88 12.03
N ARG A 448 4.71 -21.69 11.24
CA ARG A 448 5.51 -20.45 11.25
C ARG A 448 4.65 -19.20 11.01
N GLU A 449 3.70 -19.28 10.09
CA GLU A 449 2.80 -18.17 9.77
C GLU A 449 1.77 -17.92 10.89
N SER A 450 1.27 -18.98 11.54
CA SER A 450 0.45 -18.87 12.76
C SER A 450 1.18 -18.10 13.86
N GLN A 451 2.43 -18.46 14.14
CA GLN A 451 3.27 -17.80 15.14
C GLN A 451 3.54 -16.32 14.78
N ARG A 452 3.85 -16.02 13.51
CA ARG A 452 4.01 -14.65 13.01
C ARG A 452 2.75 -13.80 13.19
N ARG A 453 1.56 -14.38 12.95
CA ARG A 453 0.27 -13.71 13.16
C ARG A 453 0.06 -13.36 14.61
N VAL A 454 0.31 -14.28 15.54
CA VAL A 454 0.21 -14.03 16.99
C VAL A 454 1.14 -12.89 17.43
N ILE A 455 2.42 -12.92 17.00
CA ILE A 455 3.39 -11.86 17.31
C ILE A 455 2.94 -10.51 16.72
N THR A 456 2.39 -10.50 15.51
CA THR A 456 1.94 -9.27 14.83
C THR A 456 0.68 -8.70 15.49
N GLN A 457 -0.29 -9.54 15.86
CA GLN A 457 -1.47 -9.15 16.63
C GLN A 457 -1.08 -8.57 18.00
N TRP A 458 -0.12 -9.19 18.70
CA TRP A 458 0.42 -8.66 19.96
C TRP A 458 1.07 -7.29 19.78
N LYS A 459 1.91 -7.10 18.75
CA LYS A 459 2.49 -5.78 18.40
C LYS A 459 1.41 -4.73 18.14
N ILE A 460 0.37 -5.07 17.38
CA ILE A 460 -0.78 -4.18 17.12
C ILE A 460 -1.51 -3.83 18.41
N ALA A 461 -1.76 -4.79 19.29
CA ALA A 461 -2.42 -4.57 20.58
C ALA A 461 -1.60 -3.64 21.49
N CYS A 462 -0.28 -3.84 21.57
CA CYS A 462 0.64 -2.97 22.30
C CYS A 462 0.63 -1.53 21.74
N SER A 463 0.70 -1.36 20.42
CA SER A 463 0.62 -0.03 19.79
C SER A 463 -0.73 0.64 20.02
N ARG A 464 -1.85 -0.09 19.94
CA ARG A 464 -3.19 0.42 20.26
C ARG A 464 -3.29 0.88 21.72
N LYS A 465 -2.73 0.13 22.67
CA LYS A 465 -2.69 0.52 24.10
C LYS A 465 -1.88 1.81 24.31
N LYS A 466 -0.71 1.93 23.67
CA LYS A 466 0.10 3.16 23.71
C LYS A 466 -0.67 4.36 23.14
N HIS A 467 -1.26 4.19 21.96
CA HIS A 467 -2.07 5.24 21.31
C HIS A 467 -3.26 5.68 22.17
N ALA A 468 -4.00 4.74 22.78
CA ALA A 468 -5.10 5.06 23.68
C ALA A 468 -4.65 5.83 24.94
N CYS A 469 -3.46 5.52 25.48
CA CYS A 469 -2.87 6.27 26.59
C CYS A 469 -2.47 7.70 26.20
N LEU A 470 -1.82 7.86 25.04
CA LEU A 470 -1.44 9.17 24.52
C LEU A 470 -2.67 10.04 24.20
N LYS A 471 -3.69 9.44 23.58
CA LYS A 471 -4.97 10.10 23.31
C LYS A 471 -5.60 10.65 24.59
N LYS A 472 -5.70 9.82 25.65
CA LYS A 472 -6.22 10.27 26.94
C LYS A 472 -5.42 11.42 27.57
N LYS A 473 -4.08 11.38 27.47
CA LYS A 473 -3.21 12.45 27.98
C LYS A 473 -3.44 13.76 27.23
N LEU A 474 -3.52 13.71 25.90
CA LEU A 474 -3.82 14.87 25.07
C LEU A 474 -5.23 15.41 25.33
N GLU A 475 -6.23 14.54 25.52
CA GLU A 475 -7.59 14.94 25.90
C GLU A 475 -7.60 15.68 27.25
N SER A 476 -6.83 15.24 28.26
CA SER A 476 -6.69 15.99 29.52
C SER A 476 -5.91 17.31 29.38
N GLU A 477 -4.82 17.33 28.61
CA GLU A 477 -4.02 18.56 28.39
C GLU A 477 -4.83 19.63 27.64
N VAL A 478 -5.63 19.24 26.65
CA VAL A 478 -6.53 20.16 25.93
C VAL A 478 -7.66 20.66 26.83
N GLN A 479 -8.20 19.82 27.72
CA GLN A 479 -9.22 20.23 28.68
C GLN A 479 -8.67 21.24 29.70
N GLU A 480 -7.46 21.02 30.22
CA GLU A 480 -6.77 21.93 31.14
C GLU A 480 -6.53 23.31 30.48
N ILE A 481 -6.00 23.33 29.25
CA ILE A 481 -5.83 24.58 28.47
C ILE A 481 -7.18 25.27 28.21
N LEU A 482 -8.26 24.52 27.94
CA LEU A 482 -9.59 25.09 27.72
C LEU A 482 -10.12 25.78 28.99
N GLU A 483 -9.91 25.18 30.16
CA GLU A 483 -10.30 25.74 31.47
C GLU A 483 -9.46 26.98 31.83
N GLU A 484 -8.17 26.99 31.52
CA GLU A 484 -7.32 28.19 31.65
C GLU A 484 -7.79 29.33 30.74
N VAL A 485 -8.08 29.05 29.47
CA VAL A 485 -8.59 30.04 28.50
C VAL A 485 -9.93 30.62 28.96
N GLN A 486 -10.90 29.79 29.37
CA GLN A 486 -12.18 30.26 29.89
C GLN A 486 -12.03 31.12 31.16
N THR A 487 -11.07 30.78 32.01
CA THR A 487 -10.75 31.57 33.21
C THR A 487 -10.12 32.93 32.84
N ALA A 488 -9.24 32.95 31.84
CA ALA A 488 -8.64 34.18 31.31
C ALA A 488 -9.66 35.07 30.62
N GLU A 489 -10.54 34.52 29.76
CA GLU A 489 -11.66 35.24 29.13
C GLU A 489 -12.59 35.87 30.17
N SER A 490 -12.97 35.09 31.19
CA SER A 490 -13.79 35.57 32.32
C SER A 490 -13.13 36.72 33.09
N ARG A 491 -11.80 36.71 33.20
CA ARG A 491 -11.02 37.81 33.79
C ARG A 491 -10.96 39.03 32.87
N CYS A 492 -10.77 38.85 31.57
CA CYS A 492 -10.78 39.92 30.58
C CYS A 492 -12.13 40.66 30.57
N ILE A 493 -13.25 39.93 30.64
CA ILE A 493 -14.59 40.52 30.74
C ILE A 493 -14.74 41.38 32.00
N LYS A 494 -14.28 40.90 33.16
CA LYS A 494 -14.30 41.68 34.42
C LYS A 494 -13.44 42.94 34.34
N LEU A 495 -12.22 42.84 33.81
CA LEU A 495 -11.33 44.00 33.63
C LEU A 495 -11.90 45.02 32.63
N LEU A 496 -12.60 44.57 31.58
CA LEU A 496 -13.27 45.44 30.63
C LEU A 496 -14.48 46.15 31.28
N GLN A 497 -15.23 45.46 32.14
CA GLN A 497 -16.29 46.07 32.94
C GLN A 497 -15.74 47.12 33.92
N GLU A 498 -14.66 46.82 34.63
CA GLU A 498 -13.98 47.78 35.52
C GLU A 498 -13.45 48.98 34.74
N THR A 499 -12.78 48.76 33.60
CA THR A 499 -12.28 49.83 32.72
C THR A 499 -13.43 50.74 32.26
N ASN A 500 -14.56 50.17 31.84
CA ASN A 500 -15.75 50.94 31.46
C ASN A 500 -16.36 51.72 32.62
N PHE A 501 -16.24 51.23 33.86
CA PHE A 501 -16.68 51.94 35.06
C PHE A 501 -15.75 53.10 35.38
N ARG A 502 -14.42 52.86 35.43
CA ARG A 502 -13.41 53.92 35.65
C ARG A 502 -13.48 55.01 34.59
N GLN A 503 -13.72 54.66 33.33
CA GLN A 503 -13.87 55.62 32.26
C GLN A 503 -15.07 56.56 32.48
N LYS A 504 -16.17 56.07 33.08
CA LYS A 504 -17.33 56.90 33.45
C LYS A 504 -17.01 57.85 34.60
N GLU A 505 -16.40 57.34 35.69
CA GLU A 505 -15.93 58.18 36.80
C GLU A 505 -15.01 59.31 36.30
N ILE A 506 -14.07 58.99 35.39
CA ILE A 506 -13.19 60.00 34.78
C ILE A 506 -13.99 61.04 33.98
N THR A 507 -14.99 60.64 33.18
CA THR A 507 -15.83 61.61 32.45
C THR A 507 -16.70 62.46 33.36
N GLU A 508 -17.16 61.92 34.50
CA GLU A 508 -17.91 62.66 35.52
C GLU A 508 -17.01 63.70 36.21
N PHE A 509 -15.80 63.30 36.66
CA PHE A 509 -14.82 64.23 37.24
C PHE A 509 -14.35 65.32 36.27
N LEU A 510 -14.23 65.01 34.96
CA LEU A 510 -13.92 66.02 33.95
C LEU A 510 -15.04 67.07 33.85
N ALA A 511 -16.31 66.64 33.83
CA ALA A 511 -17.46 67.55 33.80
C ALA A 511 -17.58 68.39 35.09
N GLU A 512 -17.29 67.81 36.26
CA GLU A 512 -17.22 68.56 37.52
C GLU A 512 -16.07 69.58 37.52
N THR A 513 -14.91 69.22 36.97
CA THR A 513 -13.76 70.11 36.83
C THR A 513 -14.07 71.28 35.90
N GLU A 514 -14.69 71.02 34.74
CA GLU A 514 -15.16 72.07 33.82
C GLU A 514 -16.13 73.03 34.53
N LYS A 515 -17.12 72.50 35.27
CA LYS A 515 -18.05 73.32 36.07
C LYS A 515 -17.33 74.18 37.12
N LEU A 516 -16.43 73.60 37.91
CA LEU A 516 -15.66 74.33 38.92
C LEU A 516 -14.75 75.40 38.30
N THR A 517 -14.13 75.14 37.14
CA THR A 517 -13.31 76.17 36.46
C THR A 517 -14.14 77.31 35.88
N LEU A 518 -15.42 77.09 35.52
CA LEU A 518 -16.34 78.15 35.15
C LEU A 518 -16.76 78.98 36.37
N GLU A 519 -17.10 78.34 37.49
CA GLU A 519 -17.42 79.02 38.75
C GLU A 519 -16.24 79.87 39.26
N LEU A 520 -15.02 79.35 39.20
CA LEU A 520 -13.81 80.05 39.63
C LEU A 520 -13.55 81.30 38.77
N LYS A 521 -13.72 81.22 37.45
CA LYS A 521 -13.64 82.39 36.54
C LYS A 521 -14.67 83.47 36.87
N GLN A 522 -15.92 83.09 37.18
CA GLN A 522 -16.96 84.05 37.59
C GLN A 522 -16.59 84.76 38.90
N VAL A 523 -16.06 84.02 39.88
CA VAL A 523 -15.59 84.60 41.15
C VAL A 523 -14.37 85.51 40.94
N GLU A 524 -13.46 85.17 40.04
CA GLU A 524 -12.31 86.01 39.67
C GLU A 524 -12.75 87.32 39.00
N GLU A 525 -13.70 87.26 38.06
CA GLU A 525 -14.31 88.45 37.45
C GLU A 525 -15.02 89.34 38.49
N GLU A 526 -15.80 88.75 39.41
CA GLU A 526 -16.40 89.48 40.53
C GLU A 526 -15.36 90.13 41.45
N PHE A 527 -14.27 89.43 41.73
CA PHE A 527 -13.19 89.92 42.57
C PHE A 527 -12.49 91.12 41.93
N ILE A 528 -12.15 91.03 40.65
CA ILE A 528 -11.57 92.14 39.86
C ILE A 528 -12.51 93.36 39.86
N VAL A 529 -13.83 93.17 39.81
CA VAL A 529 -14.81 94.27 39.92
C VAL A 529 -14.83 94.89 41.32
N LYS A 530 -14.72 94.08 42.39
CA LYS A 530 -14.63 94.57 43.78
C LYS A 530 -13.31 95.33 44.02
N GLU A 531 -12.19 94.78 43.56
CA GLU A 531 -10.87 95.40 43.63
C GLU A 531 -10.84 96.75 42.91
N LYS A 532 -11.39 96.85 41.69
CA LYS A 532 -11.49 98.14 40.96
C LYS A 532 -12.34 99.19 41.68
N LYS A 533 -13.35 98.79 42.46
CA LYS A 533 -14.15 99.72 43.29
C LYS A 533 -13.33 100.25 44.48
N LEU A 534 -12.67 99.36 45.22
CA LEU A 534 -11.75 99.73 46.32
C LEU A 534 -10.60 100.62 45.78
N VAL A 535 -10.09 100.26 44.60
CA VAL A 535 -9.35 101.08 43.63
C VAL A 535 -9.68 102.58 43.70
N GLN A 536 -10.92 102.85 43.30
CA GLN A 536 -11.52 104.18 43.15
C GLN A 536 -11.91 104.84 44.47
N GLU A 537 -12.06 104.08 45.56
CA GLU A 537 -12.30 104.62 46.89
C GLU A 537 -10.99 105.11 47.52
N LEU A 538 -9.92 104.31 47.47
CA LEU A 538 -8.60 104.70 47.96
C LEU A 538 -8.08 105.98 47.29
N SER A 539 -8.15 106.08 45.96
CA SER A 539 -7.78 107.31 45.23
C SER A 539 -8.62 108.55 45.59
N LYS A 540 -9.90 108.38 45.98
CA LYS A 540 -10.70 109.49 46.55
C LYS A 540 -10.19 109.91 47.93
N TYR A 541 -9.74 108.96 48.76
CA TYR A 541 -9.15 109.26 50.07
C TYR A 541 -7.77 109.92 49.94
N GLU A 542 -6.90 109.45 49.03
CA GLU A 542 -5.61 110.07 48.72
C GLU A 542 -5.79 111.53 48.26
N LEU A 543 -6.76 111.80 47.37
CA LEU A 543 -7.08 113.16 46.92
C LEU A 543 -7.66 114.07 48.02
N ARG A 544 -8.28 113.49 49.07
CA ARG A 544 -8.66 114.25 50.28
C ARG A 544 -7.43 114.52 51.14
N PHE A 545 -6.62 113.50 51.42
CA PHE A 545 -5.42 113.61 52.25
C PHE A 545 -4.41 114.62 51.69
N ALA A 546 -4.20 114.64 50.36
CA ALA A 546 -3.36 115.61 49.68
C ALA A 546 -3.87 117.06 49.87
N ARG A 547 -5.20 117.29 49.79
CA ARG A 547 -5.80 118.60 50.05
C ARG A 547 -5.69 119.03 51.51
N GLU A 548 -5.90 118.11 52.45
CA GLU A 548 -5.71 118.36 53.89
C GLU A 548 -4.26 118.77 54.20
N THR A 549 -3.30 118.04 53.61
CA THR A 549 -1.85 118.31 53.75
C THR A 549 -1.48 119.69 53.19
N GLN A 550 -2.01 120.06 52.02
CA GLN A 550 -1.82 121.40 51.44
C GLN A 550 -2.40 122.48 52.35
N SER A 551 -3.59 122.27 52.93
CA SER A 551 -4.23 123.23 53.84
C SER A 551 -3.49 123.39 55.16
N ASN A 552 -2.79 122.37 55.66
CA ASN A 552 -2.02 122.47 56.90
C ASN A 552 -0.71 123.23 56.70
N ARG A 553 -0.01 123.07 55.56
CA ARG A 553 1.19 123.87 55.25
C ARG A 553 0.92 125.37 55.28
N VAL A 554 -0.19 125.81 54.66
CA VAL A 554 -0.59 127.23 54.68
C VAL A 554 -0.76 127.77 56.10
N LYS A 555 -1.29 126.95 57.03
CA LYS A 555 -1.44 127.33 58.45
C LYS A 555 -0.11 127.32 59.22
N GLU A 556 0.83 126.44 58.87
CA GLU A 556 2.19 126.46 59.43
C GLU A 556 2.94 127.73 58.98
N ASP A 557 2.83 128.11 57.72
CA ASP A 557 3.44 129.35 57.19
C ASP A 557 2.87 130.62 57.88
N GLU A 558 1.55 130.68 58.11
CA GLU A 558 0.90 131.76 58.88
C GLU A 558 1.36 131.83 60.36
N LEU A 559 1.75 130.70 60.95
CA LEU A 559 2.28 130.63 62.32
C LEU A 559 3.74 131.14 62.40
N VAL A 560 4.55 130.87 61.38
CA VAL A 560 5.94 131.34 61.29
C VAL A 560 6.01 132.87 61.20
N GLU A 561 5.09 133.51 60.47
CA GLU A 561 5.05 134.99 60.39
C GLU A 561 4.75 135.69 61.72
N ARG A 562 4.03 135.03 62.64
CA ARG A 562 3.65 135.65 63.94
C ARG A 562 4.70 135.47 65.04
N LEU A 563 5.70 134.61 64.85
CA LEU A 563 6.74 134.34 65.85
C LEU A 563 7.50 135.60 66.34
N PRO A 564 7.93 136.54 65.45
CA PRO A 564 8.70 137.71 65.86
C PRO A 564 7.93 138.67 66.78
N GLN A 565 6.60 138.71 66.69
CA GLN A 565 5.76 139.57 67.53
C GLN A 565 5.68 139.07 68.98
N LEU A 566 5.88 137.77 69.21
CA LEU A 566 5.89 137.17 70.55
C LEU A 566 7.23 137.40 71.27
N GLN A 567 8.37 137.35 70.55
CA GLN A 567 9.69 137.61 71.15
C GLN A 567 9.81 139.04 71.71
N VAL A 568 9.28 140.04 71.00
CA VAL A 568 9.29 141.44 71.48
C VAL A 568 8.47 141.61 72.78
N ALA A 569 7.37 140.88 72.93
CA ALA A 569 6.55 140.92 74.14
C ALA A 569 7.22 140.22 75.34
N GLU A 570 8.06 139.20 75.09
CA GLU A 570 8.80 138.47 76.12
C GLU A 570 9.97 139.30 76.69
N GLU A 571 10.71 140.00 75.83
CA GLU A 571 11.79 140.92 76.25
C GLU A 571 11.27 142.09 77.12
N GLU A 572 10.08 142.64 76.78
CA GLU A 572 9.48 143.73 77.56
C GLU A 572 9.00 143.29 78.96
N TYR A 573 8.64 142.01 79.12
CA TYR A 573 8.29 141.42 80.40
C TYR A 573 9.52 141.22 81.29
N MET A 574 10.61 140.67 80.73
CA MET A 574 11.86 140.40 81.44
C MET A 574 12.52 141.70 81.97
N SER A 575 12.44 142.80 81.22
CA SER A 575 12.96 144.11 81.64
C SER A 575 12.26 144.65 82.91
N LYS A 576 10.94 144.47 83.03
CA LYS A 576 10.15 144.96 84.17
C LYS A 576 10.34 144.12 85.44
N ALA A 577 10.76 142.86 85.32
CA ALA A 577 11.02 142.00 86.47
C ALA A 577 12.26 142.45 87.28
N GLY A 578 13.35 142.86 86.60
CA GLY A 578 14.60 143.24 87.26
C GLY A 578 14.50 144.47 88.18
N THR A 579 13.65 145.46 87.83
CA THR A 579 13.46 146.66 88.65
C THR A 579 12.70 146.41 89.96
N LEU A 580 12.05 145.24 90.10
CA LEU A 580 11.33 144.83 91.30
C LEU A 580 12.22 144.12 92.34
N GLU A 581 13.31 143.48 91.92
CA GLU A 581 14.25 142.81 92.84
C GLU A 581 15.18 143.80 93.58
N GLU A 582 15.61 144.88 92.93
CA GLU A 582 16.53 145.86 93.55
C GLU A 582 15.89 146.64 94.72
N LEU A 583 14.58 146.91 94.66
CA LEU A 583 13.84 147.55 95.76
C LEU A 583 13.66 146.65 96.99
N LEU A 584 13.66 145.33 96.80
CA LEU A 584 13.42 144.35 97.85
C LEU A 584 14.67 144.09 98.73
N HIS A 585 15.86 144.38 98.18
CA HIS A 585 17.14 144.24 98.89
C HIS A 585 17.44 145.40 99.87
N PHE A 586 16.82 146.58 99.71
CA PHE A 586 17.12 147.75 100.56
C PHE A 586 16.37 147.74 101.91
N ILE A 587 15.17 147.14 101.95
CA ILE A 587 14.26 147.20 103.13
C ILE A 587 14.61 146.16 104.21
N THR A 588 15.28 145.06 103.84
CA THR A 588 15.58 143.92 104.73
C THR A 588 16.91 144.04 105.49
N GLY A 589 17.64 145.16 105.37
CA GLY A 589 19.04 145.26 105.80
C GLY A 589 19.33 145.72 107.24
N LYS A 590 18.57 146.67 107.82
CA LYS A 590 18.95 147.33 109.10
C LYS A 590 17.79 147.68 110.04
N TYR A 591 17.06 146.65 110.48
CA TYR A 591 16.30 146.68 111.74
C TYR A 591 16.73 145.56 112.71
N LEU A 592 17.97 145.06 112.57
CA LEU A 592 18.77 144.57 113.69
C LEU A 592 19.60 145.76 114.20
N ASP A 593 19.21 146.32 115.35
CA ASP A 593 20.09 146.97 116.36
C ASP A 593 19.26 147.74 117.41
N LEU A 594 18.40 147.01 118.13
CA LEU A 594 17.73 147.52 119.34
C LEU A 594 17.62 146.39 120.38
N TRP A 595 18.76 145.80 120.75
CA TRP A 595 18.81 144.72 121.75
C TRP A 595 20.03 144.69 122.69
N ALA A 596 20.59 145.86 122.97
CA ALA A 596 21.34 146.18 124.18
C ALA A 596 21.17 147.69 124.42
N GLU A 597 20.66 148.23 125.52
CA GLU A 597 20.22 147.63 126.80
C GLU A 597 18.92 148.33 127.26
N PHE A 598 17.85 147.56 127.53
CA PHE A 598 16.85 147.98 128.52
C PHE A 598 16.14 146.78 129.16
N GLN A 599 16.92 146.04 129.94
CA GLN A 599 16.36 145.26 131.04
C GLN A 599 15.84 146.25 132.11
N THR A 600 14.77 145.88 132.84
CA THR A 600 14.09 146.70 133.88
C THR A 600 13.37 147.91 133.30
N THR A 601 12.10 148.24 133.58
CA THR A 601 11.05 147.81 134.54
C THR A 601 9.74 148.47 134.01
N VAL A 602 8.48 148.14 134.30
CA VAL A 602 7.78 147.30 135.30
C VAL A 602 6.37 147.06 134.68
N LYS A 603 5.78 145.85 134.67
CA LYS A 603 4.96 145.22 135.73
C LYS A 603 3.57 145.90 135.96
N VAL A 604 2.52 145.07 136.05
CA VAL A 604 1.14 145.39 136.53
C VAL A 604 0.33 146.32 135.59
N SER A 605 -0.68 145.81 134.90
CA SER A 605 -2.03 145.56 135.44
C SER A 605 -2.75 144.47 134.62
N PHE A 606 -3.54 143.55 135.20
CA PHE A 606 -4.93 143.76 135.65
C PHE A 606 -5.82 144.37 134.54
N PHE A 607 -6.99 143.83 134.17
CA PHE A 607 -7.78 142.73 134.73
C PHE A 607 -8.89 142.31 133.75
N CYS A 608 -9.41 141.09 133.89
CA CYS A 608 -10.79 140.67 133.60
C CYS A 608 -11.54 140.98 132.28
N VAL A 609 -11.96 139.87 131.63
CA VAL A 609 -13.37 139.54 131.29
C VAL A 609 -13.98 140.20 130.02
N VAL A 610 -14.95 139.50 129.42
CA VAL A 610 -15.78 139.85 128.24
C VAL A 610 -15.08 139.67 126.87
N SER A 611 -15.62 139.06 125.81
CA SER A 611 -16.67 138.03 125.60
C SER A 611 -16.74 137.66 124.10
N ILE A 612 -17.30 136.48 123.75
CA ILE A 612 -18.28 136.25 122.64
C ILE A 612 -17.99 137.02 121.31
N ASN A 613 -17.41 136.45 120.24
CA ASN A 613 -17.75 135.29 119.41
C ASN A 613 -16.45 134.86 118.66
N ILE A 614 -16.12 133.60 118.33
CA ILE A 614 -16.96 132.47 117.88
C ILE A 614 -16.54 131.18 118.61
N ILE A 615 -17.54 130.53 119.22
CA ILE A 615 -17.70 129.08 119.45
C ILE A 615 -16.40 128.25 119.56
N PHE A 616 -15.81 128.31 120.75
CA PHE A 616 -15.24 127.14 121.43
C PHE A 616 -16.21 126.76 122.56
N LEU A 617 -16.75 125.53 122.55
CA LEU A 617 -17.66 124.93 123.55
C LEU A 617 -17.65 123.41 123.23
N LYS A 618 -17.50 122.39 124.09
CA LYS A 618 -17.25 122.16 125.53
C LYS A 618 -16.74 120.69 125.63
N MET A 619 -15.88 120.23 126.56
CA MET A 619 -15.12 120.87 127.65
C MET A 619 -13.96 119.94 128.08
N PHE A 620 -13.20 120.35 129.12
CA PHE A 620 -12.38 119.57 130.06
C PHE A 620 -12.83 118.09 130.26
N THR A 621 -11.98 117.05 130.21
CA THR A 621 -10.70 116.84 130.93
C THR A 621 -9.81 115.72 130.34
N TYR A 622 -8.49 115.85 130.54
CA TYR A 622 -7.48 114.79 130.69
C TYR A 622 -6.97 113.95 129.49
N LEU A 623 -5.63 114.01 129.33
CA LEU A 623 -4.65 113.11 128.66
C LEU A 623 -4.89 112.68 127.20
N ILE A 624 -4.00 113.10 126.28
CA ILE A 624 -2.75 112.41 125.88
C ILE A 624 -2.97 111.10 125.12
N SER A 625 -2.66 111.17 123.82
CA SER A 625 -1.98 110.17 122.97
C SER A 625 -2.19 108.68 123.28
N VAL A 626 -3.01 108.02 122.46
CA VAL A 626 -2.88 106.57 122.18
C VAL A 626 -3.03 106.33 120.67
N CYS A 627 -1.92 106.35 119.95
CA CYS A 627 -1.85 105.76 118.61
C CYS A 627 -1.64 104.25 118.72
N VAL A 628 -2.72 103.47 118.62
CA VAL A 628 -2.68 102.02 118.37
C VAL A 628 -3.73 101.71 117.30
N CYS A 629 -3.27 101.43 116.08
CA CYS A 629 -4.15 101.19 114.92
C CYS A 629 -4.01 99.76 114.39
N VAL A 630 -5.08 98.98 114.59
CA VAL A 630 -5.38 97.69 113.95
C VAL A 630 -6.86 97.73 113.62
N CYS A 631 -7.27 97.46 112.38
CA CYS A 631 -8.69 97.46 112.01
C CYS A 631 -9.05 96.39 110.98
N VAL A 632 -10.23 95.82 111.17
CA VAL A 632 -10.86 94.76 110.38
C VAL A 632 -12.30 95.22 110.08
N LEU A 633 -12.87 94.83 108.92
CA LEU A 633 -14.27 94.37 108.72
C LEU A 633 -14.95 94.90 107.44
N CYS A 634 -15.55 93.95 106.70
CA CYS A 634 -16.92 94.03 106.12
C CYS A 634 -17.23 95.00 104.95
N ARG A 635 -18.36 94.86 104.21
CA ARG A 635 -19.21 93.72 103.75
C ARG A 635 -20.36 94.31 102.90
N LYS A 636 -20.84 93.56 101.89
CA LYS A 636 -22.26 93.50 101.44
C LYS A 636 -23.06 94.76 100.97
N SER A 637 -23.58 94.64 99.74
CA SER A 637 -24.97 94.89 99.28
C SER A 637 -25.63 96.30 99.29
N GLY A 638 -26.16 96.70 98.12
CA GLY A 638 -27.62 96.93 97.99
C GLY A 638 -28.17 98.20 97.31
N LEU A 639 -28.83 97.99 96.15
CA LEU A 639 -30.20 98.45 95.79
C LEU A 639 -30.55 99.91 95.37
N LYS A 640 -31.55 99.98 94.45
CA LYS A 640 -32.39 101.10 93.94
C LYS A 640 -31.72 102.06 92.94
N GLY A 641 -32.33 102.47 91.82
CA GLY A 641 -33.62 102.16 91.13
C GLY A 641 -33.56 102.77 89.71
N SER A 642 -34.57 102.76 88.81
CA SER A 642 -35.95 102.22 88.79
C SER A 642 -36.46 102.23 87.33
N ASP A 643 -37.31 101.25 86.96
CA ASP A 643 -38.35 101.25 85.90
C ASP A 643 -37.91 101.46 84.42
N ASN A 644 -38.43 100.73 83.42
CA ASN A 644 -39.75 100.12 83.24
C ASN A 644 -39.69 98.75 82.50
N ASP A 645 -40.70 97.89 82.75
CA ASP A 645 -41.35 96.91 81.84
C ASP A 645 -40.55 95.98 80.87
N HIS A 646 -40.91 94.71 80.63
CA HIS A 646 -41.97 93.83 81.14
C HIS A 646 -41.58 92.36 80.84
N HIS A 647 -41.96 91.40 81.70
CA HIS A 647 -42.30 89.96 81.45
C HIS A 647 -41.66 89.12 80.29
N LEU A 648 -41.36 87.81 80.41
CA LEU A 648 -41.27 86.86 81.53
C LEU A 648 -40.76 85.47 81.04
N LYS A 649 -39.84 84.82 81.79
CA LYS A 649 -39.63 83.35 81.97
C LYS A 649 -39.40 82.41 80.75
N MET A 650 -38.21 81.77 80.70
CA MET A 650 -37.91 80.34 81.04
C MET A 650 -38.00 79.36 79.84
N LEU A 651 -37.15 78.35 79.62
CA LEU A 651 -35.94 77.75 80.27
C LEU A 651 -35.09 77.21 79.09
N LEU A 652 -33.83 77.56 78.82
CA LEU A 652 -32.56 77.27 79.53
C LEU A 652 -32.25 75.78 79.77
N ASN A 653 -31.42 75.20 78.89
CA ASN A 653 -30.38 74.13 79.05
C ASN A 653 -30.32 73.25 77.78
N LYS A 654 -29.19 72.87 77.19
CA LYS A 654 -27.74 73.19 77.32
C LYS A 654 -27.18 73.05 75.90
N ILE A 655 -26.75 74.12 75.23
CA ILE A 655 -25.37 74.67 75.27
C ILE A 655 -24.31 73.61 74.96
N HIS A 656 -23.83 73.68 73.73
CA HIS A 656 -22.45 73.38 73.35
C HIS A 656 -21.74 74.75 73.28
N GLU A 657 -20.84 74.98 74.23
CA GLU A 657 -19.52 75.57 73.97
C GLU A 657 -18.54 74.53 74.52
#